data_AF-A0AA36NK61-F1
#
_entry.id   AF-A0AA36NK61-F1
#
_cell.length_a   1.000
_cell.length_b   1.000
_cell.length_c   1.000
_cell.angle_alpha   90.00
_cell.angle_beta   90.00
_cell.angle_gamma   90.00
#
_symmetry.space_group_name_H-M   'P 1'
#
loop_
_entity.id
_entity.type
_entity.pdbx_description
1 polymer ?
#
loop_
_entity_poly.entity_id
_entity_poly.type
_entity_poly.pdbx_seq_one_letter_code
_entity_poly.pdbx_strand_id
1 'polypeptide(L)'
;MEQVDTASFDNLDEFVPKEPVRCISEKSLPIHDPAPWTLFVVFFCLVQGVAVPRRPTRPEKRAGFQHAASQRQVAVLIGFMTAMDIARPEIVRTTAAYQTLKSCSAAFRSGDRDFFPTSQQSERIQEFWSHSWQERAWKKSLTLMVLNNGLPAVLLGSIGSCMGMVLFLYGALPGYPRHAARHVPSSVWSQSLGLCCSALTFLFWQSGKRVFLDRACINQRDNDMKVEALYSLAGMLDRSDAMLVLWDATYAERLWCVFELSAFLKSRRGQAKPLVVVPTLLGPVSVAFFLTVLASFIPIIALPLPADDSIAGNVAGFLALGVGGALATVHVLRGFYRSVETMQRQLLSLQLEELKCCCCSIGHVTDDGEAVLCDRQVICECIARWYGSDIDFASHIRTEVVEVITATLEKNTFGFSWGICVGAPACWAAMDLIQHELMWKQVAGSRIILWLELAVCSLLWLGPFLSWCKYLAFRFRQKCSSFLREILTNLAVILLALPLVLFIAGTFIFCWLYVRVLYGEWPMVAAFALIFFPGWAVMLFFDRRARGFLGRWLQRHRETGAPSCSLCSPGSYNQQSRSTDCTGCAEGYYAPTSGATTCLACDSGTFSVGQGASSCRACEKGYYIPSTAQTSCLPCDPGYHGPTQGLSSCIICSAGSFSLAAAESCTSCPPGSFNPYAGQSACEPCPGGFYGIASSGATSFESCSACPLGTASPAPGAVGAASCVDCPAGRFTGNFSTEVCFECPEGRYSTVVGATTEAECVLCPLGTFSNSSGGSSLGDCEACAPGSFNSALGASECELCEAGRFSNATGAVASATCEACSPGRFSDEPGASGDAQCLSCPKTPPSLPARFAFQAQEKPEGCDSQCRRPDE
;
A
#
# COMPACT_ATOMS: atom_id res chain seq x y z
N MET A 1 -24.40 -17.71 26.68
CA MET A 1 -25.39 -18.80 26.54
C MET A 1 -26.26 -18.46 25.34
N GLU A 2 -26.89 -19.48 24.75
CA GLU A 2 -27.71 -19.42 23.52
C GLU A 2 -26.97 -19.17 22.20
N GLN A 3 -27.65 -19.61 21.13
CA GLN A 3 -27.12 -20.05 19.84
C GLN A 3 -27.09 -18.94 18.79
N VAL A 4 -26.25 -19.11 17.77
CA VAL A 4 -26.50 -18.59 16.42
C VAL A 4 -26.18 -19.70 15.42
N ASP A 5 -27.04 -19.83 14.41
CA ASP A 5 -27.17 -21.03 13.57
C ASP A 5 -26.04 -21.27 12.56
N THR A 6 -25.86 -22.55 12.25
CA THR A 6 -25.10 -23.03 11.09
C THR A 6 -25.91 -22.83 9.80
N ALA A 7 -25.53 -21.86 8.97
CA ALA A 7 -26.02 -21.75 7.59
C ALA A 7 -25.08 -22.48 6.62
N SER A 8 -25.66 -23.26 5.69
CA SER A 8 -24.93 -24.16 4.79
C SER A 8 -24.30 -23.47 3.58
N PHE A 9 -23.12 -23.98 3.17
CA PHE A 9 -22.40 -23.58 1.95
C PHE A 9 -22.87 -24.41 0.74
N ASP A 10 -24.09 -24.17 0.26
CA ASP A 10 -24.69 -24.92 -0.87
C ASP A 10 -24.98 -24.07 -2.13
N ASN A 11 -24.31 -22.92 -2.31
CA ASN A 11 -24.50 -22.06 -3.48
C ASN A 11 -23.17 -21.47 -4.02
N LEU A 12 -22.35 -22.31 -4.65
CA LEU A 12 -21.16 -21.90 -5.42
C LEU A 12 -21.11 -22.44 -6.87
N ASP A 13 -22.11 -23.20 -7.32
CA ASP A 13 -22.14 -23.86 -8.63
C ASP A 13 -22.41 -22.94 -9.84
N GLU A 14 -22.64 -21.63 -9.64
CA GLU A 14 -23.08 -20.70 -10.70
C GLU A 14 -22.00 -19.69 -11.17
N PHE A 15 -20.75 -19.80 -10.71
CA PHE A 15 -19.65 -18.89 -11.09
C PHE A 15 -18.44 -19.57 -11.74
N VAL A 16 -18.69 -20.37 -12.79
CA VAL A 16 -17.64 -20.81 -13.74
C VAL A 16 -18.00 -20.33 -15.14
N PRO A 17 -17.27 -19.35 -15.73
CA PRO A 17 -17.37 -19.08 -17.16
C PRO A 17 -16.76 -20.25 -17.92
N LYS A 18 -17.61 -21.11 -18.47
CA LYS A 18 -17.22 -22.26 -19.30
C LYS A 18 -16.85 -21.81 -20.71
N GLU A 19 -15.57 -21.55 -20.97
CA GLU A 19 -14.91 -21.79 -22.27
C GLU A 19 -13.36 -21.71 -22.13
N PRO A 20 -12.56 -22.23 -23.09
CA PRO A 20 -11.23 -22.78 -22.78
C PRO A 20 -10.05 -21.81 -22.97
N VAL A 21 -9.33 -21.50 -21.88
CA VAL A 21 -8.04 -20.79 -21.95
C VAL A 21 -6.92 -21.69 -22.48
N ARG A 22 -6.59 -21.58 -23.78
CA ARG A 22 -5.38 -22.19 -24.37
C ARG A 22 -4.15 -21.31 -24.21
N CYS A 23 -3.32 -21.59 -23.21
CA CYS A 23 -1.93 -21.09 -23.20
C CYS A 23 -1.00 -22.08 -23.93
N ILE A 24 -0.86 -21.94 -25.26
CA ILE A 24 0.13 -22.69 -26.03
C ILE A 24 1.52 -22.07 -25.83
N SER A 25 2.55 -22.91 -25.74
CA SER A 25 3.94 -22.48 -25.52
C SER A 25 4.45 -21.55 -26.62
N GLU A 26 4.94 -20.36 -26.24
CA GLU A 26 5.60 -19.44 -27.17
C GLU A 26 6.79 -20.11 -27.88
N LYS A 27 6.82 -19.98 -29.21
CA LYS A 27 7.92 -20.46 -30.05
C LYS A 27 9.14 -19.55 -29.90
N SER A 28 10.24 -20.12 -29.44
CA SER A 28 11.55 -19.45 -29.41
C SER A 28 12.06 -19.14 -30.82
N LEU A 29 12.32 -17.86 -31.10
CA LEU A 29 13.25 -17.45 -32.16
C LEU A 29 14.70 -17.66 -31.70
N PRO A 30 15.60 -18.17 -32.57
CA PRO A 30 16.97 -18.48 -32.17
C PRO A 30 17.87 -17.23 -32.19
N ILE A 31 18.47 -16.91 -31.04
CA ILE A 31 19.64 -16.01 -31.01
C ILE A 31 20.88 -16.85 -31.36
N HIS A 32 21.46 -16.58 -32.52
CA HIS A 32 22.74 -17.16 -32.95
C HIS A 32 23.91 -16.51 -32.20
N ASP A 33 24.83 -17.35 -31.72
CA ASP A 33 26.28 -17.09 -31.82
C ASP A 33 27.05 -18.43 -31.71
N PRO A 34 28.26 -18.57 -32.30
CA PRO A 34 28.79 -19.87 -32.72
C PRO A 34 29.82 -20.51 -31.77
N ALA A 35 30.36 -21.65 -32.22
CA ALA A 35 31.60 -22.34 -31.77
C ALA A 35 31.43 -23.51 -30.75
N PRO A 36 32.37 -24.47 -30.68
CA PRO A 36 32.16 -25.72 -31.43
C PRO A 36 32.59 -26.99 -30.67
N TRP A 37 31.67 -27.69 -30.00
CA TRP A 37 31.95 -29.00 -29.38
C TRP A 37 30.76 -29.96 -29.52
N THR A 38 30.56 -30.48 -30.73
CA THR A 38 29.54 -31.49 -31.05
C THR A 38 30.21 -32.80 -31.47
N LEU A 39 30.32 -33.77 -30.55
CA LEU A 39 30.78 -35.12 -30.89
C LEU A 39 30.09 -36.25 -30.09
N PHE A 40 28.89 -36.02 -29.53
CA PHE A 40 28.14 -37.07 -28.82
C PHE A 40 26.59 -37.01 -28.89
N VAL A 41 26.00 -36.15 -29.73
CA VAL A 41 24.53 -36.02 -29.85
C VAL A 41 24.09 -35.87 -31.31
N VAL A 42 24.37 -36.90 -32.14
CA VAL A 42 23.85 -37.01 -33.51
C VAL A 42 23.27 -38.41 -33.70
N PHE A 43 21.98 -38.60 -33.37
CA PHE A 43 21.21 -39.74 -33.88
C PHE A 43 19.67 -39.58 -33.87
N PHE A 44 19.10 -38.55 -33.23
CA PHE A 44 17.63 -38.38 -33.15
C PHE A 44 17.19 -36.94 -33.41
N CYS A 45 17.03 -36.60 -34.69
CA CYS A 45 16.19 -35.48 -35.17
C CYS A 45 15.99 -35.61 -36.69
N LEU A 46 14.90 -36.28 -37.09
CA LEU A 46 14.33 -36.26 -38.43
C LEU A 46 12.80 -36.19 -38.30
N VAL A 47 12.13 -35.79 -39.38
CA VAL A 47 10.66 -35.71 -39.58
C VAL A 47 9.98 -34.40 -39.12
N GLN A 48 9.85 -33.50 -40.12
CA GLN A 48 8.71 -32.62 -40.44
C GLN A 48 8.42 -31.38 -39.55
N GLY A 49 8.00 -30.21 -40.05
CA GLY A 49 7.81 -29.76 -41.45
C GLY A 49 6.34 -29.57 -41.85
N VAL A 50 5.90 -28.31 -41.98
CA VAL A 50 4.85 -27.73 -42.86
C VAL A 50 4.45 -26.34 -42.32
N ALA A 51 4.09 -25.41 -43.21
CA ALA A 51 3.60 -24.06 -42.91
C ALA A 51 2.41 -23.71 -43.83
N VAL A 52 1.48 -22.84 -43.39
CA VAL A 52 0.59 -21.98 -44.22
C VAL A 52 -0.01 -20.87 -43.30
N PRO A 53 -0.23 -19.61 -43.77
CA PRO A 53 -0.71 -18.49 -42.94
C PRO A 53 -2.18 -18.08 -43.21
N ARG A 54 -2.76 -17.19 -42.39
CA ARG A 54 -3.88 -16.29 -42.76
C ARG A 54 -3.96 -15.03 -41.87
N ARG A 55 -4.64 -13.99 -42.37
CA ARG A 55 -4.75 -12.61 -41.83
C ARG A 55 -6.06 -12.38 -41.03
N PRO A 56 -6.18 -11.29 -40.23
CA PRO A 56 -7.22 -11.13 -39.21
C PRO A 56 -8.49 -10.39 -39.69
N THR A 57 -9.55 -10.48 -38.88
CA THR A 57 -10.78 -9.66 -38.98
C THR A 57 -11.23 -9.16 -37.59
N ARG A 58 -11.52 -7.86 -37.46
CA ARG A 58 -12.15 -7.19 -36.30
C ARG A 58 -13.67 -7.49 -36.25
N PRO A 59 -14.33 -7.48 -35.06
CA PRO A 59 -14.98 -6.26 -34.51
C PRO A 59 -14.80 -6.11 -32.98
N GLU A 60 -14.53 -4.93 -32.40
CA GLU A 60 -15.44 -3.81 -32.03
C GLU A 60 -16.57 -4.07 -30.99
N LYS A 61 -16.46 -3.31 -29.87
CA LYS A 61 -17.53 -2.69 -29.04
C LYS A 61 -18.45 -3.55 -28.12
N ARG A 62 -17.96 -3.86 -26.90
CA ARG A 62 -18.77 -4.07 -25.66
C ARG A 62 -18.04 -3.60 -24.36
N ALA A 63 -17.59 -2.35 -24.28
CA ALA A 63 -16.71 -1.90 -23.18
C ALA A 63 -17.40 -1.40 -21.88
N GLY A 64 -18.68 -1.02 -21.93
CA GLY A 64 -19.29 -0.20 -20.86
C GLY A 64 -19.80 -0.94 -19.61
N PHE A 65 -20.24 -2.20 -19.73
CA PHE A 65 -21.00 -2.87 -18.65
C PHE A 65 -20.26 -4.03 -17.98
N GLN A 66 -19.21 -4.57 -18.59
CA GLN A 66 -18.42 -5.69 -18.03
C GLN A 66 -17.41 -5.23 -16.96
N HIS A 67 -17.00 -3.95 -16.96
CA HIS A 67 -15.90 -3.46 -16.09
C HIS A 67 -16.23 -3.45 -14.59
N ALA A 68 -17.47 -3.16 -14.20
CA ALA A 68 -17.86 -3.09 -12.80
C ALA A 68 -17.97 -4.49 -12.15
N ALA A 69 -18.48 -5.47 -12.89
CA ALA A 69 -18.55 -6.86 -12.43
C ALA A 69 -17.15 -7.48 -12.26
N SER A 70 -16.23 -7.20 -13.18
CA SER A 70 -14.86 -7.73 -13.12
C SER A 70 -14.06 -7.20 -11.93
N GLN A 71 -14.22 -5.92 -11.56
CA GLN A 71 -13.51 -5.37 -10.39
C GLN A 71 -13.91 -6.04 -9.06
N ARG A 72 -15.18 -6.43 -8.89
CA ARG A 72 -15.62 -7.15 -7.67
C ARG A 72 -15.00 -8.54 -7.58
N GLN A 73 -14.87 -9.24 -8.71
CA GLN A 73 -14.20 -10.54 -8.80
C GLN A 73 -12.69 -10.42 -8.52
N VAL A 74 -12.01 -9.41 -9.08
CA VAL A 74 -10.61 -9.06 -8.78
C VAL A 74 -10.41 -8.84 -7.27
N ALA A 75 -11.30 -8.08 -6.61
CA ALA A 75 -11.19 -7.80 -5.18
C ALA A 75 -11.34 -9.05 -4.29
N VAL A 76 -12.27 -9.96 -4.63
CA VAL A 76 -12.45 -11.24 -3.91
C VAL A 76 -11.23 -12.14 -4.09
N LEU A 77 -10.72 -12.27 -5.32
CA LEU A 77 -9.53 -13.06 -5.62
C LEU A 77 -8.30 -12.56 -4.86
N ILE A 78 -8.09 -11.25 -4.82
CA ILE A 78 -6.99 -10.63 -4.07
C ILE A 78 -7.15 -10.88 -2.57
N GLY A 79 -8.38 -10.80 -2.03
CA GLY A 79 -8.67 -11.18 -0.64
C GLY A 79 -8.24 -12.62 -0.34
N PHE A 80 -8.66 -13.57 -1.18
CA PHE A 80 -8.31 -14.99 -1.05
C PHE A 80 -6.79 -15.25 -1.14
N MET A 81 -6.14 -14.70 -2.17
CA MET A 81 -4.69 -14.87 -2.35
C MET A 81 -3.89 -14.22 -1.21
N THR A 82 -4.32 -13.06 -0.70
CA THR A 82 -3.63 -12.39 0.41
C THR A 82 -3.83 -13.05 1.77
N ALA A 83 -4.95 -13.76 1.98
CA ALA A 83 -5.14 -14.64 3.13
C ALA A 83 -4.23 -15.88 3.11
N MET A 84 -3.67 -16.24 1.94
CA MET A 84 -2.90 -17.47 1.71
C MET A 84 -3.73 -18.75 1.98
N ASP A 85 -5.00 -18.71 1.59
CA ASP A 85 -5.90 -19.85 1.66
C ASP A 85 -5.73 -20.83 0.48
N ILE A 86 -6.45 -21.95 0.55
CA ILE A 86 -6.46 -22.99 -0.49
C ILE A 86 -7.91 -23.36 -0.79
N ALA A 87 -8.28 -23.39 -2.07
CA ALA A 87 -9.68 -23.50 -2.49
C ALA A 87 -10.30 -24.85 -2.11
N ARG A 88 -9.54 -25.95 -2.24
CA ARG A 88 -9.85 -27.27 -1.69
C ARG A 88 -8.57 -28.06 -1.39
N PRO A 89 -8.54 -28.92 -0.35
CA PRO A 89 -7.33 -29.65 0.06
C PRO A 89 -6.80 -30.66 -0.99
N GLU A 90 -7.59 -30.95 -2.03
CA GLU A 90 -7.25 -31.87 -3.13
C GLU A 90 -6.24 -31.30 -4.14
N ILE A 91 -6.17 -29.97 -4.23
CA ILE A 91 -5.25 -29.23 -5.09
C ILE A 91 -3.81 -29.32 -4.54
N VAL A 92 -3.63 -29.50 -3.24
CA VAL A 92 -2.30 -29.59 -2.63
C VAL A 92 -1.69 -30.94 -2.96
N ARG A 93 -0.73 -30.93 -3.90
CA ARG A 93 -0.11 -32.12 -4.44
C ARG A 93 1.41 -32.01 -4.41
N THR A 94 2.07 -33.15 -4.28
CA THR A 94 3.53 -33.29 -4.34
C THR A 94 3.90 -34.45 -5.25
N THR A 95 5.10 -34.44 -5.78
CA THR A 95 5.68 -35.58 -6.52
C THR A 95 7.04 -35.94 -5.91
N ALA A 96 7.52 -37.16 -6.14
CA ALA A 96 8.83 -37.56 -5.63
C ALA A 96 9.95 -36.91 -6.47
N ALA A 97 10.98 -36.37 -5.82
CA ALA A 97 12.08 -35.67 -6.48
C ALA A 97 12.79 -36.48 -7.58
N TYR A 98 12.80 -37.81 -7.48
CA TYR A 98 13.35 -38.66 -8.56
C TYR A 98 12.47 -38.71 -9.82
N GLN A 99 11.15 -38.53 -9.70
CA GLN A 99 10.20 -38.62 -10.82
C GLN A 99 10.30 -37.40 -11.74
N THR A 100 10.50 -36.21 -11.18
CA THR A 100 10.73 -34.96 -11.93
C THR A 100 12.09 -34.96 -12.65
N LEU A 101 13.09 -35.65 -12.10
CA LEU A 101 14.42 -35.80 -12.69
C LEU A 101 14.51 -36.92 -13.73
N LYS A 102 13.66 -37.94 -13.64
CA LYS A 102 13.56 -39.07 -14.59
C LYS A 102 13.26 -38.60 -16.03
N SER A 103 13.49 -39.48 -17.00
CA SER A 103 13.23 -39.23 -18.43
C SER A 103 14.03 -38.04 -18.99
N CYS A 104 15.29 -37.92 -18.57
CA CYS A 104 16.17 -36.78 -18.89
C CYS A 104 15.49 -35.44 -18.54
N SER A 105 14.81 -35.40 -17.39
CA SER A 105 14.24 -34.20 -16.82
C SER A 105 13.25 -33.50 -17.77
N ALA A 106 12.42 -34.33 -18.42
CA ALA A 106 11.38 -33.87 -19.35
C ALA A 106 10.33 -32.97 -18.67
N ALA A 107 10.18 -33.06 -17.34
CA ALA A 107 9.34 -32.14 -16.56
C ALA A 107 9.76 -30.67 -16.74
N PHE A 108 11.07 -30.38 -16.86
CA PHE A 108 11.60 -29.01 -17.02
C PHE A 108 11.70 -28.52 -18.48
N ARG A 109 11.14 -29.27 -19.45
CA ARG A 109 11.21 -28.94 -20.89
C ARG A 109 9.81 -28.77 -21.48
N SER A 110 9.55 -27.68 -22.22
CA SER A 110 8.28 -27.50 -22.94
C SER A 110 7.98 -28.71 -23.86
N GLY A 111 6.70 -29.09 -23.92
CA GLY A 111 6.22 -30.26 -24.67
C GLY A 111 4.92 -30.82 -24.10
N ASP A 112 4.33 -31.81 -24.75
CA ASP A 112 2.94 -32.27 -24.49
C ASP A 112 2.81 -33.44 -23.49
N ARG A 113 3.92 -33.82 -22.81
CA ARG A 113 3.86 -34.88 -21.80
C ARG A 113 3.16 -34.38 -20.54
N ASP A 114 2.17 -35.15 -20.10
CA ASP A 114 1.49 -34.96 -18.83
C ASP A 114 2.28 -35.61 -17.69
N PHE A 115 2.50 -34.85 -16.62
CA PHE A 115 3.19 -35.28 -15.41
C PHE A 115 2.26 -35.28 -14.19
N PHE A 116 1.03 -34.78 -14.32
CA PHE A 116 0.06 -34.71 -13.23
C PHE A 116 -0.23 -36.08 -12.57
N PRO A 117 -0.34 -37.21 -13.31
CA PRO A 117 -0.51 -38.53 -12.72
C PRO A 117 0.66 -39.01 -11.84
N THR A 118 1.82 -38.35 -11.87
CA THR A 118 2.97 -38.65 -11.00
C THR A 118 2.95 -37.83 -9.69
N SER A 119 1.90 -37.04 -9.46
CA SER A 119 1.69 -36.34 -8.20
C SER A 119 0.64 -37.03 -7.33
N GLN A 120 0.83 -36.94 -6.02
CA GLN A 120 -0.09 -37.41 -4.99
C GLN A 120 -0.54 -36.22 -4.13
N GLN A 121 -1.80 -36.25 -3.70
CA GLN A 121 -2.33 -35.29 -2.71
C GLN A 121 -1.50 -35.36 -1.41
N SER A 122 -1.25 -34.21 -0.79
CA SER A 122 -0.45 -34.10 0.43
C SER A 122 -0.87 -32.86 1.22
N GLU A 123 -1.03 -32.98 2.54
CA GLU A 123 -1.37 -31.84 3.40
C GLU A 123 -0.20 -30.83 3.56
N ARG A 124 1.03 -31.29 3.33
CA ARG A 124 2.26 -30.49 3.40
C ARG A 124 3.20 -30.74 2.24
N ILE A 125 4.03 -29.75 1.94
CA ILE A 125 5.05 -29.77 0.89
C ILE A 125 6.43 -29.70 1.58
N GLN A 126 7.26 -30.75 1.47
CA GLN A 126 8.56 -30.76 2.16
C GLN A 126 9.54 -29.74 1.57
N GLU A 127 9.48 -29.51 0.26
CA GLU A 127 10.25 -28.46 -0.41
C GLU A 127 9.52 -27.97 -1.67
N PHE A 128 9.33 -26.66 -1.78
CA PHE A 128 8.79 -26.01 -2.97
C PHE A 128 9.93 -25.65 -3.93
N TRP A 129 9.87 -26.08 -5.20
CA TRP A 129 10.89 -25.76 -6.20
C TRP A 129 10.45 -24.62 -7.12
N SER A 130 10.98 -23.42 -6.87
CA SER A 130 10.76 -22.27 -7.75
C SER A 130 11.88 -22.11 -8.77
N HIS A 131 11.51 -21.79 -10.01
CA HIS A 131 12.45 -21.65 -11.13
C HIS A 131 11.87 -20.81 -12.28
N SER A 132 12.72 -20.21 -13.13
CA SER A 132 12.26 -19.67 -14.42
C SER A 132 12.18 -20.77 -15.47
N TRP A 133 11.21 -20.69 -16.39
CA TRP A 133 11.12 -21.62 -17.52
C TRP A 133 12.12 -21.35 -18.66
N GLN A 134 12.74 -20.17 -18.74
CA GLN A 134 13.54 -19.77 -19.92
C GLN A 134 14.96 -20.39 -19.95
N GLU A 135 15.59 -20.65 -18.80
CA GLU A 135 16.93 -21.24 -18.75
C GLU A 135 16.93 -22.74 -19.11
N ARG A 136 18.02 -23.23 -19.72
CA ARG A 136 18.17 -24.59 -20.23
C ARG A 136 17.92 -25.63 -19.14
N ALA A 137 16.90 -26.46 -19.33
CA ALA A 137 16.45 -27.50 -18.40
C ALA A 137 17.58 -28.37 -17.80
N TRP A 138 18.59 -28.73 -18.60
CA TRP A 138 19.68 -29.59 -18.15
C TRP A 138 20.53 -28.98 -17.03
N LYS A 139 20.67 -27.65 -16.95
CA LYS A 139 21.45 -26.98 -15.88
C LYS A 139 20.75 -27.10 -14.52
N LYS A 140 19.45 -26.81 -14.50
CA LYS A 140 18.55 -26.98 -13.34
C LYS A 140 18.60 -28.41 -12.85
N SER A 141 18.40 -29.35 -13.79
CA SER A 141 18.36 -30.78 -13.54
C SER A 141 19.68 -31.32 -12.99
N LEU A 142 20.82 -30.93 -13.58
CA LEU A 142 22.14 -31.32 -13.08
C LEU A 142 22.42 -30.75 -11.70
N THR A 143 21.97 -29.53 -11.41
CA THR A 143 22.05 -28.92 -10.07
C THR A 143 21.21 -29.69 -9.05
N LEU A 144 19.97 -30.02 -9.39
CA LEU A 144 19.08 -30.83 -8.55
C LEU A 144 19.62 -32.26 -8.31
N MET A 145 20.25 -32.89 -9.31
CA MET A 145 20.92 -34.17 -9.16
C MET A 145 22.15 -34.07 -8.26
N VAL A 146 22.95 -33.01 -8.35
CA VAL A 146 24.06 -32.78 -7.41
C VAL A 146 23.55 -32.57 -5.98
N LEU A 147 22.47 -31.82 -5.79
CA LEU A 147 21.88 -31.57 -4.46
C LEU A 147 21.23 -32.83 -3.83
N ASN A 148 20.56 -33.67 -4.62
CA ASN A 148 19.82 -34.83 -4.10
C ASN A 148 20.58 -36.17 -4.17
N ASN A 149 21.40 -36.37 -5.22
CA ASN A 149 22.05 -37.65 -5.53
C ASN A 149 23.58 -37.61 -5.33
N GLY A 150 24.19 -36.43 -5.23
CA GLY A 150 25.65 -36.27 -5.19
C GLY A 150 26.34 -36.95 -4.00
N LEU A 151 25.82 -36.76 -2.78
CA LEU A 151 26.39 -37.40 -1.58
C LEU A 151 26.21 -38.93 -1.59
N PRO A 152 25.01 -39.50 -1.85
CA PRO A 152 24.85 -40.94 -2.06
C PRO A 152 25.80 -41.53 -3.11
N ALA A 153 25.99 -40.82 -4.23
CA ALA A 153 26.88 -41.27 -5.31
C ALA A 153 28.34 -41.39 -4.87
N VAL A 154 28.86 -40.41 -4.13
CA VAL A 154 30.23 -40.48 -3.61
C VAL A 154 30.38 -41.54 -2.52
N LEU A 155 29.37 -41.76 -1.67
CA LEU A 155 29.38 -42.80 -0.64
C LEU A 155 29.41 -44.20 -1.26
N LEU A 156 28.46 -44.51 -2.16
CA LEU A 156 28.43 -45.81 -2.84
C LEU A 156 29.61 -46.00 -3.81
N GLY A 157 30.09 -44.92 -4.44
CA GLY A 157 31.35 -44.92 -5.19
C GLY A 157 32.54 -45.29 -4.31
N SER A 158 32.65 -44.72 -3.11
CA SER A 158 33.76 -45.04 -2.21
C SER A 158 33.70 -46.48 -1.69
N ILE A 159 32.51 -47.03 -1.45
CA ILE A 159 32.33 -48.47 -1.13
C ILE A 159 32.75 -49.34 -2.33
N GLY A 160 32.36 -48.97 -3.56
CA GLY A 160 32.78 -49.65 -4.79
C GLY A 160 34.30 -49.60 -5.00
N SER A 161 34.94 -48.48 -4.65
CA SER A 161 36.41 -48.32 -4.68
C SER A 161 37.09 -49.25 -3.67
N CYS A 162 36.62 -49.28 -2.41
CA CYS A 162 37.14 -50.22 -1.40
C CYS A 162 36.94 -51.69 -1.81
N MET A 163 35.81 -52.02 -2.46
CA MET A 163 35.57 -53.36 -3.00
C MET A 163 36.56 -53.71 -4.12
N GLY A 164 36.82 -52.78 -5.04
CA GLY A 164 37.87 -52.93 -6.06
C GLY A 164 39.25 -53.15 -5.46
N MET A 165 39.55 -52.46 -4.35
CA MET A 165 40.79 -52.63 -3.60
C MET A 165 40.94 -54.07 -3.09
N VAL A 166 39.90 -54.59 -2.42
CA VAL A 166 39.88 -55.94 -1.82
C VAL A 166 39.91 -57.03 -2.89
N LEU A 167 39.09 -56.93 -3.94
CA LEU A 167 38.98 -57.97 -4.97
C LEU A 167 40.29 -58.17 -5.76
N PHE A 168 41.03 -57.09 -6.03
CA PHE A 168 42.34 -57.18 -6.65
C PHE A 168 43.41 -57.77 -5.71
N LEU A 169 43.41 -57.38 -4.42
CA LEU A 169 44.33 -57.96 -3.43
C LEU A 169 44.08 -59.46 -3.19
N TYR A 170 42.83 -59.92 -3.35
CA TYR A 170 42.46 -61.34 -3.32
C TYR A 170 42.80 -62.09 -4.64
N GLY A 171 43.26 -61.38 -5.69
CA GLY A 171 43.56 -61.95 -7.00
C GLY A 171 42.34 -62.26 -7.87
N ALA A 172 41.15 -61.80 -7.50
CA ALA A 172 39.91 -61.99 -8.28
C ALA A 172 39.81 -61.03 -9.49
N LEU A 173 40.58 -59.93 -9.50
CA LEU A 173 40.66 -58.98 -10.60
C LEU A 173 42.07 -58.96 -11.22
N PRO A 174 42.21 -58.94 -12.56
CA PRO A 174 43.50 -58.97 -13.22
C PRO A 174 44.22 -57.62 -13.12
N GLY A 175 45.55 -57.65 -13.02
CA GLY A 175 46.38 -56.45 -13.15
C GLY A 175 47.10 -56.37 -14.49
N TYR A 176 47.66 -55.20 -14.78
CA TYR A 176 48.45 -54.94 -16.00
C TYR A 176 49.90 -54.60 -15.66
N PRO A 177 50.87 -54.92 -16.53
CA PRO A 177 52.26 -54.56 -16.34
C PRO A 177 52.46 -53.07 -16.64
N ARG A 178 52.67 -52.28 -15.58
CA ARG A 178 52.88 -50.83 -15.72
C ARG A 178 54.35 -50.43 -15.89
N HIS A 179 55.26 -51.13 -15.21
CA HIS A 179 56.70 -50.92 -15.33
C HIS A 179 57.31 -52.06 -16.15
N ALA A 180 57.94 -51.75 -17.29
CA ALA A 180 58.56 -52.76 -18.15
C ALA A 180 59.66 -53.59 -17.43
N ALA A 181 60.40 -52.97 -16.50
CA ALA A 181 61.48 -53.60 -15.73
C ALA A 181 61.01 -54.35 -14.47
N ARG A 182 59.72 -54.35 -14.15
CA ARG A 182 59.18 -54.86 -12.88
C ARG A 182 57.90 -55.65 -13.13
N HIS A 183 57.99 -56.99 -13.05
CA HIS A 183 56.87 -57.92 -13.27
C HIS A 183 55.75 -57.89 -12.19
N VAL A 184 55.52 -56.75 -11.53
CA VAL A 184 54.46 -56.60 -10.52
C VAL A 184 53.25 -55.89 -11.14
N PRO A 185 52.04 -56.47 -11.04
CA PRO A 185 50.83 -55.88 -11.60
C PRO A 185 50.46 -54.56 -10.92
N SER A 186 49.90 -53.62 -11.70
CA SER A 186 49.20 -52.44 -11.19
C SER A 186 47.67 -52.61 -11.27
N SER A 187 46.95 -51.84 -10.46
CA SER A 187 45.48 -51.77 -10.42
C SER A 187 44.97 -50.44 -10.99
N VAL A 188 43.77 -50.49 -11.58
CA VAL A 188 42.89 -49.32 -11.85
C VAL A 188 41.46 -49.59 -11.35
N TRP A 189 41.26 -50.67 -10.60
CA TRP A 189 39.93 -51.16 -10.24
C TRP A 189 39.27 -50.34 -9.15
N SER A 190 40.04 -49.73 -8.24
CA SER A 190 39.49 -48.87 -7.19
C SER A 190 38.87 -47.61 -7.79
N GLN A 191 39.59 -46.91 -8.69
CA GLN A 191 39.06 -45.76 -9.41
C GLN A 191 37.94 -46.15 -10.40
N SER A 192 38.04 -47.29 -11.09
CA SER A 192 37.04 -47.70 -12.10
C SER A 192 35.72 -48.14 -11.48
N LEU A 193 35.75 -48.96 -10.43
CA LEU A 193 34.53 -49.38 -9.72
C LEU A 193 33.94 -48.21 -8.92
N GLY A 194 34.77 -47.35 -8.32
CA GLY A 194 34.29 -46.15 -7.65
C GLY A 194 33.57 -45.18 -8.59
N LEU A 195 34.12 -44.95 -9.79
CA LEU A 195 33.45 -44.19 -10.84
C LEU A 195 32.15 -44.84 -11.30
N CYS A 196 32.14 -46.17 -11.52
CA CYS A 196 30.97 -46.90 -11.99
C CYS A 196 29.81 -46.83 -10.97
N CYS A 197 30.08 -47.19 -9.71
CA CYS A 197 29.10 -47.13 -8.63
C CYS A 197 28.61 -45.70 -8.38
N SER A 198 29.49 -44.70 -8.44
CA SER A 198 29.11 -43.28 -8.33
C SER A 198 28.22 -42.84 -9.49
N ALA A 199 28.58 -43.14 -10.74
CA ALA A 199 27.81 -42.75 -11.92
C ALA A 199 26.42 -43.41 -11.95
N LEU A 200 26.34 -44.71 -11.68
CA LEU A 200 25.06 -45.43 -11.59
C LEU A 200 24.17 -44.84 -10.49
N THR A 201 24.74 -44.58 -9.31
CA THR A 201 24.00 -43.95 -8.21
C THR A 201 23.55 -42.53 -8.59
N PHE A 202 24.44 -41.70 -9.13
CA PHE A 202 24.12 -40.32 -9.51
C PHE A 202 22.95 -40.24 -10.50
N LEU A 203 22.90 -41.16 -11.47
CA LEU A 203 21.86 -41.23 -12.50
C LEU A 203 20.55 -41.87 -12.01
N PHE A 204 20.61 -42.89 -11.15
CA PHE A 204 19.46 -43.75 -10.83
C PHE A 204 18.99 -43.68 -9.36
N TRP A 205 19.65 -42.90 -8.49
CA TRP A 205 19.24 -42.72 -7.10
C TRP A 205 17.84 -42.13 -6.98
N GLN A 206 17.00 -42.79 -6.19
CA GLN A 206 15.60 -42.44 -6.01
C GLN A 206 15.41 -41.66 -4.71
N SER A 207 15.66 -40.35 -4.75
CA SER A 207 15.33 -39.47 -3.62
C SER A 207 13.83 -39.50 -3.33
N GLY A 208 13.47 -39.94 -2.13
CA GLY A 208 12.09 -40.00 -1.62
C GLY A 208 11.53 -38.66 -1.12
N LYS A 209 12.28 -37.56 -1.31
CA LYS A 209 11.84 -36.21 -0.95
C LYS A 209 10.61 -35.82 -1.76
N ARG A 210 9.54 -35.38 -1.08
CA ARG A 210 8.30 -34.93 -1.71
C ARG A 210 8.40 -33.45 -2.04
N VAL A 211 8.32 -33.10 -3.31
CA VAL A 211 8.56 -31.74 -3.79
C VAL A 211 7.36 -31.23 -4.56
N PHE A 212 7.13 -29.92 -4.49
CA PHE A 212 6.22 -29.24 -5.40
C PHE A 212 7.00 -28.78 -6.62
N LEU A 213 6.49 -29.14 -7.80
CA LEU A 213 6.92 -28.61 -9.09
C LEU A 213 5.66 -28.31 -9.89
N ASP A 214 5.47 -27.04 -10.25
CA ASP A 214 4.32 -26.50 -10.98
C ASP A 214 3.73 -27.46 -12.02
N ARG A 215 4.52 -27.92 -12.99
CA ARG A 215 4.03 -28.78 -14.08
C ARG A 215 3.64 -30.21 -13.66
N ALA A 216 4.21 -30.71 -12.56
CA ALA A 216 3.89 -32.05 -12.06
C ALA A 216 2.74 -32.03 -11.05
N CYS A 217 2.58 -30.94 -10.29
CA CYS A 217 1.62 -30.84 -9.19
C CYS A 217 0.35 -30.05 -9.56
N ILE A 218 0.41 -29.17 -10.57
CA ILE A 218 -0.76 -28.49 -11.14
C ILE A 218 -1.21 -29.23 -12.40
N ASN A 219 -2.51 -29.51 -12.51
CA ASN A 219 -3.10 -30.13 -13.69
C ASN A 219 -2.92 -29.19 -14.89
N GLN A 220 -2.35 -29.68 -16.00
CA GLN A 220 -2.10 -28.87 -17.19
C GLN A 220 -3.20 -29.00 -18.26
N ARG A 221 -4.14 -29.93 -18.08
CA ARG A 221 -5.20 -30.26 -19.04
C ARG A 221 -6.58 -29.81 -18.59
N ASP A 222 -6.83 -29.89 -17.29
CA ASP A 222 -8.05 -29.38 -16.65
C ASP A 222 -7.83 -27.90 -16.29
N ASN A 223 -8.57 -27.00 -16.94
CA ASN A 223 -8.41 -25.56 -16.74
C ASN A 223 -8.96 -25.09 -15.38
N ASP A 224 -10.01 -25.71 -14.87
CA ASP A 224 -10.64 -25.30 -13.61
C ASP A 224 -9.71 -25.66 -12.44
N MET A 225 -9.22 -26.90 -12.40
CA MET A 225 -8.18 -27.32 -11.45
C MET A 225 -6.90 -26.47 -11.55
N LYS A 226 -6.54 -26.04 -12.75
CA LYS A 226 -5.34 -25.21 -12.98
C LYS A 226 -5.52 -23.80 -12.42
N VAL A 227 -6.66 -23.17 -12.66
CA VAL A 227 -6.98 -21.82 -12.17
C VAL A 227 -7.04 -21.82 -10.64
N GLU A 228 -7.76 -22.77 -10.04
CA GLU A 228 -7.82 -22.92 -8.58
C GLU A 228 -6.43 -23.16 -7.95
N ALA A 229 -5.56 -23.93 -8.63
CA ALA A 229 -4.20 -24.18 -8.18
C ALA A 229 -3.30 -22.94 -8.23
N LEU A 230 -3.45 -22.10 -9.26
CA LEU A 230 -2.72 -20.83 -9.37
C LEU A 230 -3.14 -19.84 -8.28
N TYR A 231 -4.44 -19.78 -7.95
CA TYR A 231 -4.93 -18.93 -6.86
C TYR A 231 -4.58 -19.47 -5.47
N SER A 232 -4.56 -20.80 -5.31
CA SER A 232 -4.13 -21.47 -4.07
C SER A 232 -2.60 -21.49 -3.87
N LEU A 233 -1.81 -20.97 -4.82
CA LEU A 233 -0.34 -21.06 -4.81
C LEU A 233 0.30 -20.42 -3.57
N ALA A 234 -0.26 -19.30 -3.09
CA ALA A 234 0.22 -18.64 -1.88
C ALA A 234 -0.02 -19.51 -0.62
N GLY A 235 -1.17 -20.19 -0.53
CA GLY A 235 -1.46 -21.13 0.54
C GLY A 235 -0.68 -22.44 0.48
N MET A 236 -0.26 -22.87 -0.72
CA MET A 236 0.70 -23.97 -0.87
C MET A 236 2.08 -23.59 -0.34
N LEU A 237 2.52 -22.35 -0.59
CA LEU A 237 3.78 -21.82 -0.06
C LEU A 237 3.73 -21.67 1.46
N ASP A 238 2.59 -21.32 2.04
CA ASP A 238 2.44 -21.34 3.50
C ASP A 238 2.51 -22.77 4.09
N ARG A 239 1.92 -23.76 3.42
CA ARG A 239 2.03 -25.20 3.77
C ARG A 239 3.35 -25.86 3.34
N SER A 240 4.34 -25.08 2.91
CA SER A 240 5.67 -25.57 2.53
C SER A 240 6.67 -25.48 3.68
N ASP A 241 7.28 -26.60 4.04
CA ASP A 241 8.30 -26.68 5.10
C ASP A 241 9.60 -25.96 4.68
N ALA A 242 9.93 -25.93 3.38
CA ALA A 242 11.12 -25.30 2.80
C ALA A 242 10.88 -24.78 1.37
N MET A 243 11.73 -23.87 0.90
CA MET A 243 11.75 -23.42 -0.51
C MET A 243 13.16 -23.48 -1.09
N LEU A 244 13.29 -24.10 -2.27
CA LEU A 244 14.49 -24.11 -3.09
C LEU A 244 14.27 -23.23 -4.32
N VAL A 245 15.04 -22.15 -4.43
CA VAL A 245 15.03 -21.24 -5.57
C VAL A 245 16.20 -21.59 -6.50
N LEU A 246 15.90 -22.11 -7.69
CA LEU A 246 16.88 -22.36 -8.74
C LEU A 246 17.07 -21.08 -9.57
N TRP A 247 18.05 -20.26 -9.17
CA TRP A 247 18.27 -18.96 -9.77
C TRP A 247 19.01 -19.05 -11.12
N ASP A 248 18.49 -18.31 -12.10
CA ASP A 248 19.14 -18.02 -13.37
C ASP A 248 18.89 -16.56 -13.76
N ALA A 249 19.52 -16.11 -14.84
CA ALA A 249 19.47 -14.70 -15.26
C ALA A 249 18.08 -14.20 -15.69
N THR A 250 17.05 -15.04 -15.70
CA THR A 250 15.66 -14.67 -16.07
C THR A 250 14.68 -14.82 -14.90
N TYR A 251 15.13 -15.31 -13.74
CA TYR A 251 14.27 -15.56 -12.57
C TYR A 251 13.58 -14.29 -12.09
N ALA A 252 14.35 -13.25 -11.77
CA ALA A 252 13.85 -11.95 -11.34
C ALA A 252 13.28 -11.08 -12.46
N GLU A 253 13.15 -11.59 -13.69
CA GLU A 253 12.40 -10.91 -14.76
C GLU A 253 10.94 -11.35 -14.82
N ARG A 254 10.55 -12.42 -14.10
CA ARG A 254 9.20 -13.01 -14.19
C ARG A 254 8.38 -12.70 -12.93
N LEU A 255 7.22 -12.09 -13.14
CA LEU A 255 6.32 -11.67 -12.06
C LEU A 255 5.95 -12.81 -11.10
N TRP A 256 5.52 -13.96 -11.64
CA TRP A 256 5.14 -15.14 -10.85
C TRP A 256 6.31 -15.71 -10.01
N CYS A 257 7.55 -15.70 -10.51
CA CYS A 257 8.72 -16.16 -9.74
C CYS A 257 9.05 -15.23 -8.55
N VAL A 258 8.78 -13.93 -8.71
CA VAL A 258 8.91 -12.92 -7.64
C VAL A 258 7.75 -13.02 -6.64
N PHE A 259 6.54 -13.35 -7.12
CA PHE A 259 5.38 -13.64 -6.27
C PHE A 259 5.56 -14.89 -5.41
N GLU A 260 6.07 -16.00 -5.97
CA GLU A 260 6.38 -17.21 -5.19
C GLU A 260 7.39 -16.91 -4.07
N LEU A 261 8.42 -16.11 -4.38
CA LEU A 261 9.40 -15.68 -3.39
C LEU A 261 8.77 -14.77 -2.31
N SER A 262 7.93 -13.80 -2.70
CA SER A 262 7.29 -12.88 -1.76
C SER A 262 6.26 -13.58 -0.85
N ALA A 263 5.44 -14.48 -1.39
CA ALA A 263 4.50 -15.29 -0.62
C ALA A 263 5.24 -16.19 0.38
N PHE A 264 6.34 -16.85 -0.02
CA PHE A 264 7.13 -17.67 0.91
C PHE A 264 7.76 -16.83 2.03
N LEU A 265 8.32 -15.65 1.71
CA LEU A 265 8.86 -14.71 2.70
C LEU A 265 7.79 -14.22 3.68
N LYS A 266 6.58 -13.93 3.19
CA LYS A 266 5.43 -13.56 4.03
C LYS A 266 5.07 -14.70 4.98
N SER A 267 5.00 -15.94 4.48
CA SER A 267 4.72 -17.16 5.26
C SER A 267 5.81 -17.53 6.28
N ARG A 268 7.01 -16.95 6.14
CA ARG A 268 8.15 -17.13 7.04
C ARG A 268 8.16 -16.22 8.25
N ARG A 269 7.33 -15.17 8.30
CA ARG A 269 7.31 -14.22 9.43
C ARG A 269 6.89 -14.93 10.73
N GLY A 270 7.87 -15.17 11.61
CA GLY A 270 7.68 -15.89 12.87
C GLY A 270 7.98 -17.39 12.82
N GLN A 271 8.37 -17.96 11.68
CA GLN A 271 8.67 -19.39 11.53
C GLN A 271 10.02 -19.65 10.86
N ALA A 272 10.76 -20.65 11.37
CA ALA A 272 12.09 -21.01 10.87
C ALA A 272 12.06 -21.91 9.61
N LYS A 273 11.21 -21.61 8.61
CA LYS A 273 11.22 -22.33 7.31
C LYS A 273 12.51 -21.96 6.55
N PRO A 274 13.36 -22.91 6.12
CA PRO A 274 14.57 -22.60 5.35
C PRO A 274 14.25 -22.17 3.91
N LEU A 275 14.84 -21.04 3.51
CA LEU A 275 14.94 -20.58 2.12
C LEU A 275 16.36 -20.88 1.61
N VAL A 276 16.47 -21.61 0.50
CA VAL A 276 17.76 -21.99 -0.12
C VAL A 276 17.79 -21.46 -1.55
N VAL A 277 18.68 -20.51 -1.83
CA VAL A 277 18.83 -19.90 -3.17
C VAL A 277 20.12 -20.37 -3.81
N VAL A 278 20.03 -21.01 -4.98
CA VAL A 278 21.17 -21.67 -5.65
C VAL A 278 21.22 -21.33 -7.14
N PRO A 279 22.34 -20.80 -7.67
CA PRO A 279 22.51 -20.63 -9.11
C PRO A 279 22.50 -21.97 -9.86
N THR A 280 21.80 -22.04 -10.99
CA THR A 280 21.71 -23.24 -11.87
C THR A 280 23.06 -23.73 -12.45
N LEU A 281 24.15 -22.99 -12.24
CA LEU A 281 25.51 -23.41 -12.59
C LEU A 281 26.22 -24.24 -11.50
N LEU A 282 25.66 -24.40 -10.29
CA LEU A 282 26.31 -25.18 -9.23
C LEU A 282 26.52 -26.65 -9.62
N GLY A 283 25.52 -27.29 -10.24
CA GLY A 283 25.64 -28.66 -10.76
C GLY A 283 26.78 -28.81 -11.78
N PRO A 284 26.77 -28.02 -12.87
CA PRO A 284 27.87 -27.96 -13.84
C PRO A 284 29.26 -27.73 -13.22
N VAL A 285 29.41 -26.82 -12.26
CA VAL A 285 30.70 -26.60 -11.56
C VAL A 285 31.13 -27.87 -10.82
N SER A 286 30.23 -28.47 -10.04
CA SER A 286 30.53 -29.63 -9.20
C SER A 286 30.98 -30.84 -10.02
N VAL A 287 30.28 -31.11 -11.13
CA VAL A 287 30.64 -32.18 -12.06
C VAL A 287 31.93 -31.90 -12.80
N ALA A 288 32.17 -30.65 -13.23
CA ALA A 288 33.44 -30.27 -13.87
C ALA A 288 34.65 -30.48 -12.95
N PHE A 289 34.54 -30.09 -11.67
CA PHE A 289 35.56 -30.38 -10.66
C PHE A 289 35.79 -31.88 -10.47
N PHE A 290 34.74 -32.67 -10.23
CA PHE A 290 34.84 -34.12 -10.05
C PHE A 290 35.51 -34.80 -11.25
N LEU A 291 35.10 -34.46 -12.48
CA LEU A 291 35.70 -35.00 -13.71
C LEU A 291 37.14 -34.54 -13.92
N THR A 292 37.50 -33.32 -13.52
CA THR A 292 38.88 -32.81 -13.62
C THR A 292 39.81 -33.52 -12.65
N VAL A 293 39.37 -33.77 -11.41
CA VAL A 293 40.12 -34.56 -10.42
C VAL A 293 40.22 -36.01 -10.90
N LEU A 294 39.14 -36.61 -11.39
CA LEU A 294 39.18 -37.96 -11.97
C LEU A 294 40.19 -38.05 -13.12
N ALA A 295 40.16 -37.11 -14.08
CA ALA A 295 40.98 -37.14 -15.28
C ALA A 295 42.47 -36.86 -15.01
N SER A 296 42.80 -36.01 -14.02
CA SER A 296 44.21 -35.72 -13.70
C SER A 296 44.94 -36.92 -13.10
N PHE A 297 44.24 -37.82 -12.39
CA PHE A 297 44.84 -39.02 -11.83
C PHE A 297 44.95 -40.20 -12.81
N ILE A 298 44.26 -40.19 -13.96
CA ILE A 298 44.36 -41.28 -14.97
C ILE A 298 45.82 -41.50 -15.44
N PRO A 299 46.62 -40.48 -15.80
CA PRO A 299 48.06 -40.62 -16.06
C PRO A 299 48.85 -41.26 -14.91
N ILE A 300 48.49 -40.91 -13.66
CA ILE A 300 49.18 -41.33 -12.44
C ILE A 300 48.93 -42.80 -12.12
N ILE A 301 47.83 -43.40 -12.61
CA ILE A 301 47.56 -44.85 -12.44
C ILE A 301 47.85 -45.65 -13.73
N ALA A 302 47.30 -45.23 -14.87
CA ALA A 302 47.12 -46.11 -16.04
C ALA A 302 48.27 -46.10 -17.05
N LEU A 303 49.06 -45.02 -17.14
CA LEU A 303 50.11 -44.93 -18.16
C LEU A 303 51.30 -45.85 -17.83
N PRO A 304 51.80 -46.62 -18.82
CA PRO A 304 53.01 -47.42 -18.66
C PRO A 304 54.23 -46.52 -18.53
N LEU A 305 55.12 -46.88 -17.60
CA LEU A 305 56.36 -46.16 -17.36
C LEU A 305 57.49 -46.77 -18.21
N PRO A 306 58.25 -45.94 -18.98
CA PRO A 306 59.39 -46.42 -19.74
C PRO A 306 60.49 -46.97 -18.81
N ALA A 307 61.35 -47.82 -19.36
CA ALA A 307 62.37 -48.54 -18.58
C ALA A 307 63.33 -47.64 -17.79
N ASP A 308 63.55 -46.41 -18.26
CA ASP A 308 64.46 -45.43 -17.64
C ASP A 308 63.82 -44.57 -16.53
N ASP A 309 62.68 -44.98 -15.96
CA ASP A 309 61.95 -44.26 -14.90
C ASP A 309 61.65 -42.77 -15.25
N SER A 310 61.49 -42.43 -16.54
CA SER A 310 61.42 -41.02 -16.96
C SER A 310 60.11 -40.32 -16.55
N ILE A 311 60.17 -39.68 -15.37
CA ILE A 311 59.10 -38.89 -14.72
C ILE A 311 58.44 -37.90 -15.70
N ALA A 312 59.18 -37.40 -16.68
CA ALA A 312 58.72 -36.52 -17.75
C ALA A 312 57.44 -37.02 -18.47
N GLY A 313 57.30 -38.33 -18.73
CA GLY A 313 56.12 -38.88 -19.42
C GLY A 313 54.83 -38.74 -18.61
N ASN A 314 54.87 -39.15 -17.34
CA ASN A 314 53.72 -39.00 -16.43
C ASN A 314 53.41 -37.53 -16.14
N VAL A 315 54.44 -36.69 -15.99
CA VAL A 315 54.27 -35.24 -15.80
C VAL A 315 53.62 -34.61 -17.04
N ALA A 316 54.04 -34.96 -18.26
CA ALA A 316 53.42 -34.46 -19.48
C ALA A 316 51.95 -34.89 -19.61
N GLY A 317 51.61 -36.16 -19.31
CA GLY A 317 50.24 -36.65 -19.31
C GLY A 317 49.35 -35.97 -18.26
N PHE A 318 49.87 -35.81 -17.03
CA PHE A 318 49.21 -35.11 -15.93
C PHE A 318 48.94 -33.64 -16.28
N LEU A 319 49.93 -32.95 -16.86
CA LEU A 319 49.78 -31.57 -17.32
C LEU A 319 48.74 -31.47 -18.45
N ALA A 320 48.78 -32.36 -19.45
CA ALA A 320 47.86 -32.30 -20.59
C ALA A 320 46.39 -32.50 -20.18
N LEU A 321 46.07 -33.59 -19.47
CA LEU A 321 44.69 -33.88 -19.05
C LEU A 321 44.23 -32.98 -17.89
N GLY A 322 45.13 -32.70 -16.93
CA GLY A 322 44.85 -31.83 -15.79
C GLY A 322 44.60 -30.37 -16.18
N VAL A 323 45.42 -29.79 -17.06
CA VAL A 323 45.21 -28.41 -17.54
C VAL A 323 43.99 -28.32 -18.45
N GLY A 324 43.74 -29.32 -19.30
CA GLY A 324 42.52 -29.38 -20.12
C GLY A 324 41.23 -29.37 -19.28
N GLY A 325 41.14 -30.24 -18.28
CA GLY A 325 40.01 -30.25 -17.34
C GLY A 325 39.92 -28.98 -16.50
N ALA A 326 41.06 -28.45 -16.03
CA ALA A 326 41.11 -27.20 -15.28
C ALA A 326 40.61 -25.99 -16.09
N LEU A 327 40.88 -25.93 -17.39
CA LEU A 327 40.37 -24.86 -18.28
C LEU A 327 38.84 -24.87 -18.36
N ALA A 328 38.23 -26.05 -18.54
CA ALA A 328 36.78 -26.20 -18.52
C ALA A 328 36.21 -25.83 -17.15
N THR A 329 36.80 -26.33 -16.07
CA THR A 329 36.34 -26.07 -14.69
C THR A 329 36.44 -24.59 -14.32
N VAL A 330 37.55 -23.92 -14.62
CA VAL A 330 37.71 -22.48 -14.37
C VAL A 330 36.74 -21.64 -15.19
N HIS A 331 36.47 -22.01 -16.45
CA HIS A 331 35.46 -21.31 -17.26
C HIS A 331 34.06 -21.41 -16.64
N VAL A 332 33.62 -22.62 -16.24
CA VAL A 332 32.30 -22.83 -15.62
C VAL A 332 32.22 -22.17 -14.24
N LEU A 333 33.30 -22.19 -13.44
CA LEU A 333 33.38 -21.52 -12.13
C LEU A 333 33.35 -19.99 -12.23
N ARG A 334 34.06 -19.39 -13.21
CA ARG A 334 33.93 -17.95 -13.53
C ARG A 334 32.49 -17.63 -13.97
N GLY A 335 31.87 -18.51 -14.77
CA GLY A 335 30.46 -18.44 -15.15
C GLY A 335 29.51 -18.43 -13.96
N PHE A 336 29.74 -19.32 -12.98
CA PHE A 336 28.98 -19.35 -11.72
C PHE A 336 29.05 -18.01 -10.97
N TYR A 337 30.25 -17.45 -10.80
CA TYR A 337 30.39 -16.15 -10.12
C TYR A 337 29.75 -14.98 -10.89
N ARG A 338 29.76 -15.01 -12.24
CA ARG A 338 28.98 -14.05 -13.05
C ARG A 338 27.47 -14.18 -12.83
N SER A 339 26.96 -15.41 -12.64
CA SER A 339 25.56 -15.67 -12.34
C SER A 339 25.17 -15.14 -10.96
N VAL A 340 26.04 -15.28 -9.95
CA VAL A 340 25.85 -14.69 -8.62
C VAL A 340 25.81 -13.16 -8.69
N GLU A 341 26.73 -12.55 -9.43
CA GLU A 341 26.77 -11.09 -9.63
C GLU A 341 25.56 -10.57 -10.44
N THR A 342 24.99 -11.39 -11.32
CA THR A 342 23.76 -11.05 -12.05
C THR A 342 22.52 -11.16 -11.17
N MET A 343 22.40 -12.25 -10.39
CA MET A 343 21.38 -12.43 -9.36
C MET A 343 21.36 -11.24 -8.38
N GLN A 344 22.52 -10.87 -7.83
CA GLN A 344 22.61 -9.74 -6.90
C GLN A 344 22.16 -8.43 -7.55
N ARG A 345 22.63 -8.12 -8.77
CA ARG A 345 22.21 -6.91 -9.48
C ARG A 345 20.70 -6.87 -9.71
N GLN A 346 20.10 -7.97 -10.17
CA GLN A 346 18.66 -8.06 -10.43
C GLN A 346 17.80 -7.90 -9.17
N LEU A 347 18.26 -8.42 -8.03
CA LEU A 347 17.57 -8.22 -6.74
C LEU A 347 17.69 -6.78 -6.22
N LEU A 348 18.86 -6.13 -6.41
CA LEU A 348 19.05 -4.74 -6.01
C LEU A 348 18.25 -3.77 -6.89
N SER A 349 18.22 -4.02 -8.21
CA SER A 349 17.47 -3.22 -9.18
C SER A 349 16.03 -3.69 -9.42
N LEU A 350 15.45 -4.50 -8.54
CA LEU A 350 14.10 -5.04 -8.71
C LEU A 350 13.06 -3.92 -8.69
N GLN A 351 12.22 -3.85 -9.72
CA GLN A 351 11.02 -3.02 -9.81
C GLN A 351 9.85 -3.89 -10.29
N LEU A 352 8.71 -3.87 -9.60
CA LEU A 352 7.57 -4.74 -9.91
C LEU A 352 6.94 -4.41 -11.27
N GLU A 353 6.90 -3.13 -11.64
CA GLU A 353 6.36 -2.64 -12.92
C GLU A 353 7.11 -3.19 -14.14
N GLU A 354 8.43 -3.35 -14.05
CA GLU A 354 9.28 -3.85 -15.16
C GLU A 354 9.17 -5.37 -15.37
N LEU A 355 8.60 -6.12 -14.42
CA LEU A 355 8.51 -7.58 -14.49
C LEU A 355 7.60 -8.07 -15.62
N LYS A 356 8.02 -9.12 -16.32
CA LYS A 356 7.27 -9.73 -17.42
C LYS A 356 6.09 -10.55 -16.87
N CYS A 357 4.90 -10.23 -17.36
CA CYS A 357 3.63 -10.93 -17.11
C CYS A 357 3.05 -11.45 -18.42
N CYS A 358 2.57 -12.70 -18.44
CA CYS A 358 2.09 -13.37 -19.66
C CYS A 358 0.77 -12.75 -20.17
N CYS A 359 -0.16 -12.43 -19.27
CA CYS A 359 -1.40 -11.71 -19.61
C CYS A 359 -1.11 -10.37 -20.31
N CYS A 360 -0.02 -9.69 -19.95
CA CYS A 360 0.36 -8.39 -20.48
C CYS A 360 0.98 -8.50 -21.89
N SER A 361 1.78 -9.55 -22.16
CA SER A 361 2.40 -9.75 -23.48
C SER A 361 1.40 -10.16 -24.55
N ILE A 362 0.27 -10.78 -24.16
CA ILE A 362 -0.87 -11.06 -25.06
C ILE A 362 -1.92 -9.93 -25.10
N GLY A 363 -1.67 -8.79 -24.42
CA GLY A 363 -2.59 -7.65 -24.42
C GLY A 363 -3.94 -7.91 -23.74
N HIS A 364 -3.98 -8.80 -22.74
CA HIS A 364 -5.17 -9.21 -21.98
C HIS A 364 -6.28 -9.89 -22.80
N VAL A 365 -5.93 -10.47 -23.95
CA VAL A 365 -6.86 -11.25 -24.79
C VAL A 365 -6.20 -12.58 -25.16
N THR A 366 -6.95 -13.68 -25.07
CA THR A 366 -6.49 -15.01 -25.54
C THR A 366 -6.48 -15.11 -27.08
N ASP A 367 -5.79 -16.12 -27.61
CA ASP A 367 -5.86 -16.46 -29.05
C ASP A 367 -7.29 -16.74 -29.53
N ASP A 368 -8.16 -17.21 -28.62
CA ASP A 368 -9.58 -17.50 -28.86
C ASP A 368 -10.49 -16.24 -28.72
N GLY A 369 -9.93 -15.09 -28.33
CA GLY A 369 -10.61 -13.78 -28.30
C GLY A 369 -11.23 -13.38 -26.95
N GLU A 370 -11.10 -14.22 -25.92
CA GLU A 370 -11.63 -13.93 -24.58
C GLU A 370 -10.73 -13.00 -23.77
N ALA A 371 -11.33 -12.10 -23.00
CA ALA A 371 -10.63 -11.17 -22.13
C ALA A 371 -10.10 -11.86 -20.86
N VAL A 372 -8.80 -11.70 -20.57
CA VAL A 372 -8.12 -12.34 -19.43
C VAL A 372 -7.83 -11.31 -18.35
N LEU A 373 -8.04 -11.72 -17.09
CA LEU A 373 -7.68 -10.96 -15.90
C LEU A 373 -6.21 -10.52 -15.93
N CYS A 374 -5.89 -9.37 -15.34
CA CYS A 374 -4.51 -8.88 -15.27
C CYS A 374 -3.77 -9.51 -14.07
N ASP A 375 -2.94 -10.53 -14.31
CA ASP A 375 -2.04 -11.12 -13.31
C ASP A 375 -1.23 -10.04 -12.58
N ARG A 376 -0.75 -9.01 -13.32
CA ARG A 376 0.00 -7.89 -12.74
C ARG A 376 -0.80 -7.15 -11.69
N GLN A 377 -2.05 -6.80 -11.99
CA GLN A 377 -2.91 -6.07 -11.06
C GLN A 377 -3.15 -6.88 -9.78
N VAL A 378 -3.45 -8.18 -9.91
CA VAL A 378 -3.66 -9.07 -8.76
C VAL A 378 -2.40 -9.24 -7.94
N ILE A 379 -1.27 -9.56 -8.57
CA ILE A 379 -0.01 -9.87 -7.86
C ILE A 379 0.58 -8.63 -7.19
N CYS A 380 0.62 -7.47 -7.87
CA CYS A 380 1.14 -6.24 -7.27
C CYS A 380 0.28 -5.82 -6.07
N GLU A 381 -1.05 -5.84 -6.18
CA GLU A 381 -1.94 -5.54 -5.04
C GLU A 381 -1.77 -6.56 -3.89
N CYS A 382 -1.55 -7.85 -4.18
CA CYS A 382 -1.25 -8.84 -3.15
C CYS A 382 0.05 -8.54 -2.42
N ILE A 383 1.11 -8.15 -3.14
CA ILE A 383 2.40 -7.77 -2.57
C ILE A 383 2.27 -6.47 -1.75
N ALA A 384 1.58 -5.46 -2.28
CA ALA A 384 1.31 -4.21 -1.58
C ALA A 384 0.58 -4.47 -0.25
N ARG A 385 -0.48 -5.29 -0.22
CA ARG A 385 -1.18 -5.67 1.02
C ARG A 385 -0.33 -6.46 2.00
N TRP A 386 0.61 -7.28 1.51
CA TRP A 386 1.49 -8.05 2.38
C TRP A 386 2.62 -7.23 3.02
N TYR A 387 3.09 -6.19 2.33
CA TYR A 387 4.32 -5.46 2.66
C TYR A 387 4.14 -3.95 2.95
N GLY A 388 2.96 -3.38 2.67
CA GLY A 388 2.65 -1.96 2.79
C GLY A 388 2.70 -1.25 1.43
N SER A 389 3.84 -1.38 0.72
CA SER A 389 4.04 -0.80 -0.60
C SER A 389 5.06 -1.61 -1.43
N ASP A 390 5.10 -1.35 -2.74
CA ASP A 390 6.12 -1.88 -3.65
C ASP A 390 7.55 -1.48 -3.24
N ILE A 391 7.71 -0.30 -2.64
CA ILE A 391 8.99 0.22 -2.13
C ILE A 391 9.43 -0.55 -0.89
N ASP A 392 8.50 -0.80 0.05
CA ASP A 392 8.76 -1.58 1.26
C ASP A 392 9.07 -3.04 0.93
N PHE A 393 8.35 -3.62 -0.03
CA PHE A 393 8.67 -4.94 -0.57
C PHE A 393 10.08 -4.98 -1.17
N ALA A 394 10.44 -4.03 -2.03
CA ALA A 394 11.77 -3.98 -2.63
C ALA A 394 12.87 -3.78 -1.56
N SER A 395 12.62 -2.95 -0.54
CA SER A 395 13.50 -2.78 0.62
C SER A 395 13.69 -4.09 1.41
N HIS A 396 12.60 -4.84 1.62
CA HIS A 396 12.61 -6.12 2.31
C HIS A 396 13.34 -7.22 1.52
N ILE A 397 13.17 -7.28 0.19
CA ILE A 397 13.96 -8.16 -0.69
C ILE A 397 15.46 -7.82 -0.62
N ARG A 398 15.81 -6.52 -0.71
CA ARG A 398 17.21 -6.04 -0.68
C ARG A 398 17.93 -6.33 0.65
N THR A 399 17.17 -6.47 1.74
CA THR A 399 17.70 -6.79 3.07
C THR A 399 17.70 -8.30 3.31
N GLU A 400 16.53 -8.93 3.44
CA GLU A 400 16.44 -10.33 3.88
C GLU A 400 16.95 -11.33 2.83
N VAL A 401 16.54 -11.20 1.57
CA VAL A 401 16.90 -12.19 0.54
C VAL A 401 18.38 -12.14 0.21
N VAL A 402 18.99 -10.96 0.21
CA VAL A 402 20.44 -10.79 0.00
C VAL A 402 21.24 -11.39 1.15
N GLU A 403 20.77 -11.27 2.39
CA GLU A 403 21.38 -11.92 3.56
C GLU A 403 21.24 -13.46 3.49
N VAL A 404 20.06 -13.98 3.12
CA VAL A 404 19.85 -15.43 2.90
C VAL A 404 20.73 -15.99 1.77
N ILE A 405 20.85 -15.28 0.64
CA ILE A 405 21.74 -15.65 -0.46
C ILE A 405 23.19 -15.68 0.01
N THR A 406 23.61 -14.66 0.77
CA THR A 406 24.98 -14.59 1.33
C THR A 406 25.26 -15.79 2.23
N ALA A 407 24.38 -16.07 3.19
CA ALA A 407 24.50 -17.21 4.08
C ALA A 407 24.48 -18.56 3.34
N THR A 408 23.64 -18.72 2.30
CA THR A 408 23.54 -19.95 1.51
C THR A 408 24.79 -20.19 0.66
N LEU A 409 25.32 -19.14 0.03
CA LEU A 409 26.53 -19.21 -0.80
C LEU A 409 27.78 -19.50 0.04
N GLU A 410 27.90 -18.91 1.23
CA GLU A 410 29.03 -19.16 2.13
C GLU A 410 28.96 -20.53 2.82
N LYS A 411 27.78 -20.95 3.30
CA LYS A 411 27.64 -22.16 4.13
C LYS A 411 27.42 -23.44 3.33
N ASN A 412 26.60 -23.41 2.28
CA ASN A 412 26.06 -24.62 1.65
C ASN A 412 26.66 -24.92 0.26
N THR A 413 27.17 -23.91 -0.45
CA THR A 413 27.49 -24.05 -1.89
C THR A 413 28.88 -24.64 -2.16
N PHE A 414 29.90 -24.24 -1.39
CA PHE A 414 31.27 -24.74 -1.53
C PHE A 414 31.91 -25.08 -0.17
N GLY A 415 31.11 -25.70 0.71
CA GLY A 415 31.53 -26.15 2.03
C GLY A 415 32.47 -27.36 2.01
N PHE A 416 32.86 -27.82 3.20
CA PHE A 416 33.80 -28.94 3.38
C PHE A 416 33.27 -30.26 2.79
N SER A 417 31.97 -30.56 2.99
CA SER A 417 31.30 -31.74 2.42
C SER A 417 31.36 -31.76 0.89
N TRP A 418 31.13 -30.63 0.24
CA TRP A 418 31.28 -30.49 -1.21
C TRP A 418 32.71 -30.75 -1.67
N GLY A 419 33.70 -30.22 -0.94
CA GLY A 419 35.13 -30.46 -1.20
C GLY A 419 35.50 -31.94 -1.16
N ILE A 420 35.04 -32.68 -0.15
CA ILE A 420 35.20 -34.14 -0.08
C ILE A 420 34.55 -34.82 -1.30
N CYS A 421 33.32 -34.42 -1.65
CA CYS A 421 32.58 -35.04 -2.75
C CYS A 421 33.30 -34.91 -4.10
N VAL A 422 33.81 -33.73 -4.44
CA VAL A 422 34.57 -33.53 -5.69
C VAL A 422 36.00 -34.09 -5.63
N GLY A 423 36.54 -34.28 -4.42
CA GLY A 423 37.87 -34.83 -4.16
C GLY A 423 37.97 -36.36 -4.15
N ALA A 424 36.86 -37.06 -3.97
CA ALA A 424 36.82 -38.52 -3.81
C ALA A 424 37.61 -39.32 -4.89
N PRO A 425 37.62 -38.94 -6.19
CA PRO A 425 38.43 -39.64 -7.18
C PRO A 425 39.93 -39.69 -6.89
N ALA A 426 40.49 -38.68 -6.21
CA ALA A 426 41.89 -38.69 -5.80
C ALA A 426 42.17 -39.75 -4.71
N CYS A 427 41.20 -40.03 -3.84
CA CYS A 427 41.30 -41.11 -2.84
C CYS A 427 41.21 -42.48 -3.50
N TRP A 428 40.32 -42.65 -4.49
CA TRP A 428 40.20 -43.90 -5.25
C TRP A 428 41.49 -44.20 -6.05
N ALA A 429 42.09 -43.17 -6.66
CA ALA A 429 43.40 -43.27 -7.30
C ALA A 429 44.51 -43.64 -6.31
N ALA A 430 44.50 -43.07 -5.10
CA ALA A 430 45.47 -43.41 -4.06
C ALA A 430 45.36 -44.87 -3.60
N MET A 431 44.15 -45.45 -3.55
CA MET A 431 43.97 -46.88 -3.28
C MET A 431 44.64 -47.75 -4.35
N ASP A 432 44.45 -47.45 -5.64
CA ASP A 432 45.10 -48.17 -6.75
C ASP A 432 46.64 -48.10 -6.67
N LEU A 433 47.21 -46.97 -6.21
CA LEU A 433 48.66 -46.84 -5.96
C LEU A 433 49.14 -47.68 -4.75
N ILE A 434 48.39 -47.67 -3.64
CA ILE A 434 48.70 -48.46 -2.44
C ILE A 434 48.74 -49.96 -2.78
N GLN A 435 47.81 -50.44 -3.60
CA GLN A 435 47.74 -51.85 -4.01
C GLN A 435 48.97 -52.31 -4.80
N HIS A 436 49.52 -51.45 -5.66
CA HIS A 436 50.72 -51.77 -6.44
C HIS A 436 51.94 -52.01 -5.54
N GLU A 437 52.13 -51.19 -4.51
CA GLU A 437 53.20 -51.36 -3.52
C GLU A 437 52.96 -52.56 -2.59
N LEU A 438 51.71 -52.84 -2.19
CA LEU A 438 51.37 -54.04 -1.39
C LEU A 438 51.72 -55.35 -2.11
N MET A 439 51.56 -55.41 -3.44
CA MET A 439 51.90 -56.58 -4.24
C MET A 439 53.41 -56.74 -4.46
N TRP A 440 54.21 -55.69 -4.22
CA TRP A 440 55.67 -55.78 -4.18
C TRP A 440 56.11 -56.44 -2.86
N LYS A 441 56.34 -57.76 -2.88
CA LYS A 441 56.64 -58.65 -1.72
C LYS A 441 57.85 -58.28 -0.83
N GLN A 442 58.41 -57.09 -0.97
CA GLN A 442 59.63 -56.62 -0.31
C GLN A 442 59.42 -55.29 0.45
N VAL A 443 58.17 -54.88 0.67
CA VAL A 443 57.83 -53.59 1.28
C VAL A 443 57.73 -53.69 2.80
N ALA A 444 58.55 -52.90 3.50
CA ALA A 444 58.39 -52.61 4.93
C ALA A 444 57.13 -51.77 5.17
N GLY A 445 56.47 -51.97 6.32
CA GLY A 445 55.20 -51.29 6.66
C GLY A 445 55.25 -49.76 6.62
N SER A 446 56.44 -49.16 6.71
CA SER A 446 56.68 -47.73 6.56
C SER A 446 56.20 -47.15 5.23
N ARG A 447 56.22 -47.89 4.11
CA ARG A 447 55.71 -47.35 2.82
C ARG A 447 54.18 -47.33 2.74
N ILE A 448 53.50 -48.27 3.39
CA ILE A 448 52.03 -48.28 3.46
C ILE A 448 51.56 -47.07 4.27
N ILE A 449 52.24 -46.80 5.40
CA ILE A 449 52.03 -45.61 6.22
C ILE A 449 52.25 -44.34 5.39
N LEU A 450 53.34 -44.24 4.62
CA LEU A 450 53.60 -43.09 3.74
C LEU A 450 52.46 -42.82 2.74
N TRP A 451 51.92 -43.84 2.07
CA TRP A 451 50.85 -43.62 1.09
C TRP A 451 49.51 -43.26 1.74
N LEU A 452 49.22 -43.79 2.95
CA LEU A 452 48.10 -43.35 3.77
C LEU A 452 48.27 -41.89 4.22
N GLU A 453 49.47 -41.50 4.68
CA GLU A 453 49.82 -40.12 5.03
C GLU A 453 49.71 -39.19 3.81
N LEU A 454 50.15 -39.61 2.62
CA LEU A 454 50.00 -38.85 1.38
C LEU A 454 48.53 -38.68 0.98
N ALA A 455 47.69 -39.70 1.14
CA ALA A 455 46.25 -39.61 0.91
C ALA A 455 45.56 -38.64 1.89
N VAL A 456 45.91 -38.71 3.18
CA VAL A 456 45.43 -37.79 4.22
C VAL A 456 45.91 -36.36 3.95
N CYS A 457 47.19 -36.16 3.63
CA CYS A 457 47.74 -34.86 3.24
C CYS A 457 47.02 -34.29 2.03
N SER A 458 46.73 -35.10 1.00
CA SER A 458 46.01 -34.67 -0.19
C SER A 458 44.60 -34.15 0.14
N LEU A 459 43.88 -34.85 1.02
CA LEU A 459 42.58 -34.41 1.51
C LEU A 459 42.67 -33.10 2.33
N LEU A 460 43.71 -32.95 3.15
CA LEU A 460 43.96 -31.73 3.94
C LEU A 460 44.34 -30.53 3.07
N TRP A 461 45.06 -30.72 1.95
CA TRP A 461 45.42 -29.68 0.99
C TRP A 461 44.29 -29.31 0.03
N LEU A 462 43.37 -30.24 -0.25
CA LEU A 462 42.26 -30.02 -1.18
C LEU A 462 41.37 -28.84 -0.77
N GLY A 463 41.08 -28.68 0.54
CA GLY A 463 40.28 -27.58 1.06
C GLY A 463 40.86 -26.19 0.72
N PRO A 464 42.08 -25.86 1.18
CA PRO A 464 42.76 -24.61 0.85
C PRO A 464 42.97 -24.41 -0.66
N PHE A 465 43.32 -25.46 -1.41
CA PHE A 465 43.45 -25.40 -2.87
C PHE A 465 42.15 -24.98 -3.56
N LEU A 466 41.04 -25.64 -3.25
CA LEU A 466 39.72 -25.30 -3.80
C LEU A 466 39.31 -23.87 -3.39
N SER A 467 39.62 -23.43 -2.16
CA SER A 467 39.40 -22.05 -1.73
C SER A 467 40.24 -21.02 -2.49
N TRP A 468 41.49 -21.32 -2.85
CA TRP A 468 42.31 -20.47 -3.69
C TRP A 468 41.78 -20.38 -5.13
N CYS A 469 41.40 -21.52 -5.73
CA CYS A 469 40.76 -21.56 -7.04
C CYS A 469 39.45 -20.76 -7.07
N LYS A 470 38.60 -20.89 -6.05
CA LYS A 470 37.38 -20.08 -5.85
C LYS A 470 37.70 -18.58 -5.81
N TYR A 471 38.68 -18.18 -5.00
CA TYR A 471 39.12 -16.78 -4.88
C TYR A 471 39.62 -16.19 -6.20
N LEU A 472 40.51 -16.90 -6.91
CA LEU A 472 41.03 -16.45 -8.21
C LEU A 472 39.93 -16.38 -9.27
N ALA A 473 39.09 -17.41 -9.40
CA ALA A 473 37.99 -17.41 -10.36
C ALA A 473 36.99 -16.27 -10.09
N PHE A 474 36.71 -15.96 -8.83
CA PHE A 474 35.90 -14.80 -8.45
C PHE A 474 36.60 -13.46 -8.76
N ARG A 475 37.92 -13.35 -8.51
CA ARG A 475 38.69 -12.11 -8.76
C ARG A 475 38.79 -11.78 -10.24
N PHE A 476 38.90 -12.79 -11.09
CA PHE A 476 38.97 -12.68 -12.56
C PHE A 476 37.61 -12.98 -13.24
N ARG A 477 36.50 -12.90 -12.52
CA ARG A 477 35.16 -13.30 -13.02
C ARG A 477 34.63 -12.46 -14.18
N GLN A 478 35.10 -11.23 -14.40
CA GLN A 478 34.52 -10.35 -15.43
C GLN A 478 34.50 -11.01 -16.83
N LYS A 479 33.48 -10.72 -17.64
CA LYS A 479 33.37 -11.24 -19.01
C LYS A 479 34.32 -10.47 -19.91
N CYS A 480 35.23 -11.17 -20.59
CA CYS A 480 36.12 -10.56 -21.56
C CYS A 480 35.38 -10.21 -22.85
N SER A 481 35.81 -9.14 -23.52
CA SER A 481 35.21 -8.67 -24.79
C SER A 481 35.44 -9.60 -25.97
N SER A 482 36.44 -10.50 -25.90
CA SER A 482 36.74 -11.48 -26.94
C SER A 482 36.97 -12.88 -26.36
N PHE A 483 36.67 -13.90 -27.16
CA PHE A 483 36.85 -15.31 -26.80
C PHE A 483 38.32 -15.66 -26.48
N LEU A 484 39.27 -15.12 -27.26
CA LEU A 484 40.71 -15.31 -27.00
C LEU A 484 41.10 -14.76 -25.61
N ARG A 485 40.61 -13.57 -25.25
CA ARG A 485 40.90 -12.94 -23.95
C ARG A 485 40.24 -13.71 -22.79
N GLU A 486 39.09 -14.34 -23.02
CA GLU A 486 38.46 -15.24 -22.06
C GLU A 486 39.32 -16.48 -21.79
N ILE A 487 39.88 -17.11 -22.84
CA ILE A 487 40.82 -18.24 -22.72
C ILE A 487 42.10 -17.82 -21.99
N LEU A 488 42.72 -16.70 -22.40
CA LEU A 488 43.93 -16.17 -21.76
C LEU A 488 43.70 -15.87 -20.27
N THR A 489 42.51 -15.39 -19.89
CA THR A 489 42.16 -15.16 -18.49
C THR A 489 41.94 -16.48 -17.72
N ASN A 490 41.37 -17.51 -18.34
CA ASN A 490 41.30 -18.86 -17.74
C ASN A 490 42.71 -19.44 -17.53
N LEU A 491 43.59 -19.34 -18.52
CA LEU A 491 44.99 -19.75 -18.44
C LEU A 491 45.71 -19.01 -17.31
N ALA A 492 45.56 -17.68 -17.20
CA ALA A 492 46.15 -16.89 -16.12
C ALA A 492 45.66 -17.34 -14.74
N VAL A 493 44.37 -17.64 -14.57
CA VAL A 493 43.82 -18.19 -13.30
C VAL A 493 44.44 -19.55 -12.96
N ILE A 494 44.64 -20.43 -13.95
CA ILE A 494 45.30 -21.73 -13.74
C ILE A 494 46.78 -21.54 -13.40
N LEU A 495 47.50 -20.68 -14.11
CA LEU A 495 48.91 -20.38 -13.85
C LEU A 495 49.12 -19.72 -12.48
N LEU A 496 48.14 -18.98 -11.95
CA LEU A 496 48.17 -18.43 -10.58
C LEU A 496 47.76 -19.47 -9.50
N ALA A 497 47.12 -20.57 -9.89
CA ALA A 497 46.92 -21.73 -9.03
C ALA A 497 48.08 -22.75 -9.13
N LEU A 498 48.84 -22.73 -10.23
CA LEU A 498 49.92 -23.68 -10.53
C LEU A 498 51.03 -23.73 -9.47
N PRO A 499 51.51 -22.62 -8.85
CA PRO A 499 52.46 -22.68 -7.74
C PRO A 499 51.95 -23.50 -6.55
N LEU A 500 50.64 -23.50 -6.29
CA LEU A 500 50.04 -24.31 -5.22
C LEU A 500 49.98 -25.79 -5.63
N VAL A 501 49.68 -26.09 -6.89
CA VAL A 501 49.76 -27.45 -7.46
C VAL A 501 51.19 -27.97 -7.45
N LEU A 502 52.17 -27.15 -7.81
CA LEU A 502 53.60 -27.49 -7.81
C LEU A 502 54.17 -27.60 -6.40
N PHE A 503 53.65 -26.87 -5.41
CA PHE A 503 54.01 -27.06 -4.00
C PHE A 503 53.48 -28.39 -3.47
N ILE A 504 52.24 -28.78 -3.82
CA ILE A 504 51.66 -30.09 -3.50
C ILE A 504 52.45 -31.20 -4.22
N ALA A 505 52.66 -31.09 -5.52
CA ALA A 505 53.47 -32.04 -6.28
C ALA A 505 54.91 -32.13 -5.77
N GLY A 506 55.49 -31.00 -5.34
CA GLY A 506 56.81 -30.93 -4.73
C GLY A 506 56.88 -31.62 -3.38
N THR A 507 55.82 -31.55 -2.55
CA THR A 507 55.75 -32.34 -1.30
C THR A 507 55.57 -33.83 -1.58
N PHE A 508 54.76 -34.21 -2.58
CA PHE A 508 54.68 -35.60 -3.08
C PHE A 508 56.05 -36.12 -3.54
N ILE A 509 56.76 -35.36 -4.39
CA ILE A 509 58.09 -35.71 -4.90
C ILE A 509 59.12 -35.77 -3.77
N PHE A 510 59.05 -34.86 -2.79
CA PHE A 510 59.92 -34.85 -1.62
C PHE A 510 59.70 -36.10 -0.73
N CYS A 511 58.44 -36.45 -0.43
CA CYS A 511 58.09 -37.68 0.28
C CYS A 511 58.52 -38.95 -0.48
N TRP A 512 58.42 -38.95 -1.81
CA TRP A 512 58.87 -40.05 -2.66
C TRP A 512 60.41 -40.18 -2.69
N LEU A 513 61.14 -39.06 -2.83
CA LEU A 513 62.60 -39.03 -2.78
C LEU A 513 63.13 -39.40 -1.38
N TYR A 514 62.47 -38.97 -0.31
CA TYR A 514 62.79 -39.33 1.08
C TYR A 514 62.90 -40.85 1.26
N VAL A 515 61.89 -41.60 0.77
CA VAL A 515 61.87 -43.07 0.81
C VAL A 515 62.89 -43.73 -0.14
N ARG A 516 63.34 -43.03 -1.19
CA ARG A 516 64.37 -43.53 -2.11
C ARG A 516 65.80 -43.32 -1.60
N VAL A 517 66.03 -42.36 -0.68
CA VAL A 517 67.37 -41.87 -0.32
C VAL A 517 67.80 -42.21 1.12
N LEU A 518 66.89 -42.30 2.11
CA LEU A 518 67.28 -42.50 3.51
C LEU A 518 66.42 -43.53 4.28
N TYR A 519 66.93 -44.76 4.38
CA TYR A 519 66.62 -45.65 5.52
C TYR A 519 67.47 -45.22 6.74
N GLY A 520 67.19 -44.03 7.29
CA GLY A 520 67.94 -43.43 8.40
C GLY A 520 67.05 -42.63 9.35
N GLU A 521 67.15 -42.93 10.65
CA GLU A 521 66.18 -42.63 11.72
C GLU A 521 65.75 -41.17 11.90
N TRP A 522 64.45 -40.93 11.70
CA TRP A 522 63.61 -39.96 12.42
C TRP A 522 63.74 -38.42 12.27
N PRO A 523 64.76 -37.74 11.70
CA PRO A 523 64.94 -36.30 12.01
C PRO A 523 63.93 -35.45 11.23
N MET A 524 63.34 -36.03 10.19
CA MET A 524 62.54 -35.35 9.20
C MET A 524 61.06 -35.23 9.55
N VAL A 525 60.53 -35.91 10.58
CA VAL A 525 59.18 -35.60 11.06
C VAL A 525 59.13 -34.17 11.63
N ALA A 526 60.21 -33.75 12.30
CA ALA A 526 60.39 -32.37 12.77
C ALA A 526 60.64 -31.39 11.61
N ALA A 527 61.43 -31.76 10.59
CA ALA A 527 61.63 -30.93 9.40
C ALA A 527 60.35 -30.77 8.56
N PHE A 528 59.55 -31.85 8.45
CA PHE A 528 58.23 -31.85 7.83
C PHE A 528 57.32 -30.89 8.58
N ALA A 529 57.22 -31.00 9.92
CA ALA A 529 56.50 -30.03 10.73
C ALA A 529 56.95 -28.57 10.47
N LEU A 530 58.27 -28.30 10.46
CA LEU A 530 58.83 -26.96 10.28
C LEU A 530 58.58 -26.34 8.89
N ILE A 531 58.42 -27.14 7.83
CA ILE A 531 58.11 -26.64 6.47
C ILE A 531 56.59 -26.61 6.23
N PHE A 532 55.87 -27.60 6.75
CA PHE A 532 54.47 -27.85 6.46
C PHE A 532 53.53 -26.99 7.32
N PHE A 533 53.80 -26.80 8.61
CA PHE A 533 52.96 -25.93 9.46
C PHE A 533 52.95 -24.46 9.02
N PRO A 534 54.08 -23.82 8.62
CA PRO A 534 54.03 -22.45 8.09
C PRO A 534 53.28 -22.36 6.76
N GLY A 535 53.50 -23.29 5.83
CA GLY A 535 52.76 -23.35 4.57
C GLY A 535 51.26 -23.53 4.79
N TRP A 536 50.88 -24.43 5.71
CA TRP A 536 49.49 -24.67 6.09
C TRP A 536 48.87 -23.48 6.82
N ALA A 537 49.61 -22.78 7.68
CA ALA A 537 49.15 -21.56 8.36
C ALA A 537 48.92 -20.39 7.39
N VAL A 538 49.84 -20.18 6.44
CA VAL A 538 49.68 -19.20 5.34
C VAL A 538 48.47 -19.55 4.48
N MET A 539 48.26 -20.83 4.19
CA MET A 539 47.10 -21.27 3.40
C MET A 539 45.79 -21.21 4.17
N LEU A 540 45.75 -21.49 5.47
CA LEU A 540 44.60 -21.22 6.34
C LEU A 540 44.31 -19.73 6.45
N PHE A 541 45.32 -18.87 6.42
CA PHE A 541 45.14 -17.42 6.35
C PHE A 541 44.50 -16.99 5.02
N PHE A 542 45.00 -17.48 3.87
CA PHE A 542 44.39 -17.20 2.57
C PHE A 542 43.00 -17.82 2.41
N ASP A 543 42.75 -19.00 2.95
CA ASP A 543 41.45 -19.67 2.96
C ASP A 543 40.45 -18.95 3.88
N ARG A 544 40.84 -18.49 5.07
CA ARG A 544 40.02 -17.56 5.88
C ARG A 544 39.72 -16.25 5.13
N ARG A 545 40.72 -15.71 4.42
CA ARG A 545 40.56 -14.49 3.62
C ARG A 545 39.60 -14.70 2.44
N ALA A 546 39.66 -15.86 1.78
CA ALA A 546 38.81 -16.26 0.67
C ALA A 546 37.37 -16.58 1.10
N ARG A 547 37.20 -17.38 2.17
CA ARG A 547 35.87 -17.81 2.66
C ARG A 547 34.97 -16.64 3.00
N GLY A 548 35.49 -15.62 3.69
CA GLY A 548 34.74 -14.39 3.96
C GLY A 548 34.83 -13.30 2.87
N PHE A 549 35.49 -13.55 1.74
CA PHE A 549 35.58 -12.52 0.68
C PHE A 549 34.26 -12.37 -0.08
N LEU A 550 33.54 -13.47 -0.29
CA LEU A 550 32.27 -13.44 -1.02
C LEU A 550 31.20 -12.68 -0.22
N GLY A 551 30.99 -12.99 1.06
CA GLY A 551 30.05 -12.24 1.91
C GLY A 551 30.45 -10.79 2.12
N ARG A 552 31.74 -10.49 2.39
CA ARG A 552 32.20 -9.10 2.45
C ARG A 552 32.00 -8.35 1.13
N TRP A 553 32.13 -9.00 -0.02
CA TRP A 553 31.87 -8.37 -1.32
C TRP A 553 30.37 -8.18 -1.59
N LEU A 554 29.53 -9.17 -1.25
CA LEU A 554 28.08 -9.05 -1.30
C LEU A 554 27.59 -7.89 -0.42
N GLN A 555 28.13 -7.77 0.80
CA GLN A 555 27.88 -6.64 1.71
C GLN A 555 28.45 -5.31 1.20
N ARG A 556 29.61 -5.28 0.53
CA ARG A 556 30.21 -4.02 0.03
C ARG A 556 29.38 -3.34 -1.06
N HIS A 557 28.55 -4.08 -1.78
CA HIS A 557 27.55 -3.51 -2.69
C HIS A 557 26.30 -2.95 -1.99
N ARG A 558 26.16 -3.11 -0.67
CA ARG A 558 25.24 -2.31 0.17
C ARG A 558 25.72 -0.85 0.31
N GLU A 559 27.01 -0.61 0.15
CA GLU A 559 27.66 0.72 0.27
C GLU A 559 28.03 1.34 -1.09
N THR A 560 28.22 0.52 -2.13
CA THR A 560 28.58 0.96 -3.49
C THR A 560 27.44 0.77 -4.47
N GLY A 561 26.31 1.44 -4.18
CA GLY A 561 25.05 1.37 -4.91
C GLY A 561 24.64 2.63 -5.69
N ALA A 562 25.36 3.75 -5.52
CA ALA A 562 25.31 4.96 -6.35
C ALA A 562 26.52 5.86 -5.95
N PRO A 563 26.90 6.89 -6.72
CA PRO A 563 27.37 8.12 -6.06
C PRO A 563 26.27 8.56 -5.08
N SER A 564 26.59 9.31 -4.03
CA SER A 564 25.53 9.96 -3.25
C SER A 564 24.84 11.04 -4.11
N CYS A 565 23.95 10.62 -5.00
CA CYS A 565 22.68 11.30 -5.18
C CYS A 565 22.07 11.32 -3.77
N SER A 566 22.33 12.41 -3.06
CA SER A 566 21.45 12.85 -1.99
C SER A 566 20.06 12.89 -2.61
N LEU A 567 19.27 11.85 -2.33
CA LEU A 567 17.85 11.83 -2.65
C LEU A 567 17.30 13.17 -2.17
N CYS A 568 16.74 13.96 -3.08
CA CYS A 568 16.26 15.30 -2.73
C CYS A 568 15.43 15.20 -1.47
N SER A 569 15.80 15.96 -0.43
CA SER A 569 15.14 15.90 0.87
C SER A 569 13.63 16.06 0.68
N PRO A 570 12.78 15.42 1.52
CA PRO A 570 11.34 15.61 1.44
C PRO A 570 11.00 17.10 1.32
N GLY A 571 10.22 17.44 0.31
CA GLY A 571 9.97 18.81 -0.13
C GLY A 571 10.69 19.27 -1.40
N SER A 572 11.71 18.58 -1.88
CA SER A 572 12.42 18.90 -3.12
C SER A 572 12.38 17.75 -4.13
N TYR A 573 12.43 18.11 -5.42
CA TYR A 573 12.36 17.18 -6.54
C TYR A 573 13.49 17.38 -7.56
N ASN A 574 13.70 16.40 -8.43
CA ASN A 574 14.65 16.47 -9.55
C ASN A 574 14.22 15.59 -10.73
N GLN A 575 14.05 16.21 -11.91
CA GLN A 575 13.61 15.52 -13.14
C GLN A 575 14.75 15.01 -14.03
N GLN A 576 16.02 15.38 -13.74
CA GLN A 576 17.16 15.05 -14.61
C GLN A 576 18.07 13.98 -14.00
N SER A 577 18.18 12.87 -14.73
CA SER A 577 19.16 11.81 -14.45
C SER A 577 20.57 12.39 -14.40
N ARG A 578 21.23 12.32 -13.23
CA ARG A 578 22.59 12.82 -12.90
C ARG A 578 22.72 14.32 -12.59
N SER A 579 21.63 15.05 -12.31
CA SER A 579 21.74 16.39 -11.68
C SER A 579 21.96 16.26 -10.16
N THR A 580 22.76 17.17 -9.58
CA THR A 580 22.93 17.32 -8.11
C THR A 580 22.04 18.41 -7.50
N ASP A 581 21.40 19.24 -8.31
CA ASP A 581 20.48 20.28 -7.83
C ASP A 581 19.09 19.69 -7.56
N CYS A 582 18.56 20.02 -6.38
CA CYS A 582 17.23 19.63 -5.92
C CYS A 582 16.36 20.88 -5.80
N THR A 583 15.40 21.04 -6.70
CA THR A 583 14.48 22.19 -6.69
C THR A 583 13.40 21.97 -5.65
N GLY A 584 13.14 22.96 -4.79
CA GLY A 584 12.02 22.90 -3.85
C GLY A 584 10.68 22.85 -4.59
N CYS A 585 9.72 22.08 -4.08
CA CYS A 585 8.35 22.12 -4.58
C CYS A 585 7.77 23.52 -4.44
N ALA A 586 7.06 23.98 -5.48
CA ALA A 586 6.36 25.26 -5.44
C ALA A 586 5.21 25.24 -4.42
N GLU A 587 4.74 26.42 -4.03
CA GLU A 587 3.60 26.58 -3.13
C GLU A 587 2.35 25.86 -3.69
N GLY A 588 1.56 25.24 -2.82
CA GLY A 588 0.46 24.35 -3.22
C GLY A 588 0.91 22.94 -3.66
N TYR A 589 2.20 22.66 -3.76
CA TYR A 589 2.75 21.33 -4.07
C TYR A 589 3.62 20.80 -2.93
N TYR A 590 3.83 19.48 -2.89
CA TYR A 590 4.65 18.81 -1.89
C TYR A 590 5.40 17.58 -2.44
N ALA A 591 6.43 17.13 -1.73
CA ALA A 591 7.15 15.88 -1.99
C ALA A 591 7.34 15.08 -0.69
N PRO A 592 6.53 14.04 -0.42
CA PRO A 592 6.52 13.33 0.86
C PRO A 592 7.75 12.45 1.09
N THR A 593 8.31 11.90 0.03
CA THR A 593 9.44 10.96 0.06
C THR A 593 10.71 11.60 -0.45
N SER A 594 11.85 11.22 0.10
CA SER A 594 13.14 11.65 -0.42
C SER A 594 13.38 11.11 -1.84
N GLY A 595 13.88 11.97 -2.72
CA GLY A 595 14.18 11.62 -4.12
C GLY A 595 12.99 11.66 -5.06
N ALA A 596 11.97 12.46 -4.74
CA ALA A 596 10.85 12.71 -5.64
C ALA A 596 11.32 13.21 -7.02
N THR A 597 10.75 12.67 -8.10
CA THR A 597 11.02 13.14 -9.48
C THR A 597 10.07 14.26 -9.91
N THR A 598 8.93 14.39 -9.22
CA THR A 598 7.90 15.40 -9.42
C THR A 598 7.29 15.78 -8.08
N CYS A 599 6.79 17.00 -7.95
CA CYS A 599 5.96 17.37 -6.81
C CYS A 599 4.49 16.99 -7.05
N LEU A 600 3.83 16.52 -6.00
CA LEU A 600 2.39 16.25 -5.99
C LEU A 600 1.66 17.54 -5.63
N ALA A 601 0.49 17.78 -6.24
CA ALA A 601 -0.38 18.86 -5.79
C ALA A 601 -0.95 18.53 -4.40
N CYS A 602 -1.14 19.53 -3.54
CA CYS A 602 -1.95 19.36 -2.34
C CYS A 602 -3.41 19.11 -2.74
N ASP A 603 -4.02 18.06 -2.20
CA ASP A 603 -5.41 17.69 -2.45
C ASP A 603 -6.38 18.68 -1.80
N SER A 604 -7.62 18.71 -2.28
CA SER A 604 -8.69 19.57 -1.74
C SER A 604 -8.81 19.43 -0.22
N GLY A 605 -8.90 20.55 0.50
CA GLY A 605 -8.83 20.63 1.96
C GLY A 605 -7.42 20.78 2.54
N THR A 606 -6.37 20.68 1.73
CA THR A 606 -4.97 20.82 2.18
C THR A 606 -4.19 21.84 1.35
N PHE A 607 -3.16 22.45 1.94
CA PHE A 607 -2.31 23.47 1.32
C PHE A 607 -0.85 23.33 1.72
N SER A 608 0.04 23.96 0.95
CA SER A 608 1.43 24.21 1.35
C SER A 608 1.81 25.66 1.10
N VAL A 609 2.56 26.23 2.06
CA VAL A 609 3.09 27.61 2.01
C VAL A 609 4.60 27.58 1.89
N GLY A 610 5.16 28.47 1.08
CA GLY A 610 6.59 28.52 0.80
C GLY A 610 7.08 27.37 -0.09
N GLN A 611 8.31 27.50 -0.57
CA GLN A 611 8.96 26.46 -1.36
C GLN A 611 9.53 25.36 -0.46
N GLY A 612 9.50 24.12 -0.93
CA GLY A 612 10.15 22.99 -0.25
C GLY A 612 9.26 22.19 0.70
N ALA A 613 7.93 22.17 0.51
CA ALA A 613 7.02 21.52 1.44
C ALA A 613 7.07 19.97 1.36
N SER A 614 7.40 19.31 2.47
CA SER A 614 7.42 17.85 2.58
C SER A 614 6.03 17.22 2.81
N SER A 615 5.04 18.02 3.19
CA SER A 615 3.67 17.58 3.42
C SER A 615 2.72 18.76 3.27
N CYS A 616 1.46 18.47 2.92
CA CYS A 616 0.40 19.47 2.94
C CYS A 616 -0.19 19.59 4.35
N ARG A 617 -0.42 20.83 4.79
CA ARG A 617 -1.17 21.14 6.02
C ARG A 617 -2.65 21.09 5.70
N ALA A 618 -3.44 20.44 6.54
CA ALA A 618 -4.90 20.51 6.48
C ALA A 618 -5.39 21.90 6.89
N CYS A 619 -6.44 22.41 6.25
CA CYS A 619 -7.11 23.62 6.72
C CYS A 619 -7.68 23.41 8.13
N GLU A 620 -7.60 24.46 8.96
CA GLU A 620 -8.22 24.46 10.28
C GLU A 620 -9.75 24.48 10.15
N LYS A 621 -10.45 24.19 11.26
CA LYS A 621 -11.91 24.20 11.27
C LYS A 621 -12.44 25.60 10.93
N GLY A 622 -13.60 25.65 10.30
CA GLY A 622 -14.16 26.88 9.73
C GLY A 622 -13.53 27.29 8.39
N TYR A 623 -12.53 26.57 7.88
CA TYR A 623 -11.90 26.85 6.58
C TYR A 623 -11.93 25.64 5.65
N TYR A 624 -11.89 25.90 4.34
CA TYR A 624 -11.94 24.89 3.28
C TYR A 624 -11.04 25.23 2.08
N ILE A 625 -10.78 24.22 1.24
CA ILE A 625 -10.08 24.37 -0.05
C ILE A 625 -10.82 23.54 -1.12
N PRO A 626 -11.43 24.18 -2.14
CA PRO A 626 -12.28 23.49 -3.13
C PRO A 626 -11.53 22.81 -4.27
N SER A 627 -10.24 23.07 -4.44
CA SER A 627 -9.45 22.57 -5.57
C SER A 627 -8.02 22.23 -5.17
N THR A 628 -7.35 21.42 -5.99
CA THR A 628 -5.96 21.01 -5.76
C THR A 628 -4.99 22.16 -5.98
N ALA A 629 -3.79 22.07 -5.39
CA ALA A 629 -2.69 23.02 -5.55
C ALA A 629 -2.94 24.45 -5.02
N GLN A 630 -3.77 24.59 -3.98
CA GLN A 630 -4.00 25.87 -3.31
C GLN A 630 -2.93 26.19 -2.26
N THR A 631 -2.63 27.48 -2.09
CA THR A 631 -1.58 28.01 -1.21
C THR A 631 -2.13 28.58 0.11
N SER A 632 -3.45 28.72 0.23
CA SER A 632 -4.13 29.27 1.41
C SER A 632 -5.52 28.67 1.56
N CYS A 633 -6.04 28.71 2.79
CA CYS A 633 -7.39 28.24 3.10
C CYS A 633 -8.42 29.37 2.99
N LEU A 634 -9.58 29.08 2.41
CA LEU A 634 -10.70 30.02 2.33
C LEU A 634 -11.59 29.84 3.57
N PRO A 635 -12.07 30.92 4.23
CA PRO A 635 -13.05 30.79 5.29
C PRO A 635 -14.37 30.26 4.73
N CYS A 636 -15.13 29.50 5.52
CA CYS A 636 -16.51 29.22 5.20
C CYS A 636 -17.32 30.51 5.18
N ASP A 637 -18.12 30.70 4.13
CA ASP A 637 -19.03 31.83 4.01
C ASP A 637 -20.13 31.77 5.09
N PRO A 638 -20.71 32.92 5.50
CA PRO A 638 -21.83 32.95 6.45
C PRO A 638 -22.97 32.03 6.01
N GLY A 639 -23.60 31.34 6.97
CA GLY A 639 -24.58 30.28 6.71
C GLY A 639 -23.99 28.90 6.43
N TYR A 640 -22.65 28.78 6.31
CA TYR A 640 -21.94 27.51 6.22
C TYR A 640 -20.97 27.34 7.40
N HIS A 641 -20.56 26.11 7.69
CA HIS A 641 -19.60 25.81 8.75
C HIS A 641 -18.62 24.69 8.33
N GLY A 642 -17.47 24.66 9.00
CA GLY A 642 -16.43 23.65 8.78
C GLY A 642 -16.10 22.89 10.07
N PRO A 643 -16.77 21.77 10.39
CA PRO A 643 -16.64 21.11 11.69
C PRO A 643 -15.35 20.30 11.86
N THR A 644 -14.70 19.95 10.75
CA THR A 644 -13.49 19.12 10.70
C THR A 644 -12.37 19.84 9.97
N GLN A 645 -11.14 19.57 10.37
CA GLN A 645 -9.96 19.99 9.60
C GLN A 645 -9.91 19.27 8.24
N GLY A 646 -9.24 19.88 7.26
CA GLY A 646 -9.03 19.26 5.95
C GLY A 646 -10.24 19.29 5.02
N LEU A 647 -11.13 20.28 5.18
CA LEU A 647 -12.43 20.30 4.52
C LEU A 647 -12.31 20.73 3.04
N SER A 648 -12.90 19.96 2.12
CA SER A 648 -12.94 20.30 0.69
C SER A 648 -14.09 21.25 0.30
N SER A 649 -15.16 21.30 1.11
CA SER A 649 -16.33 22.16 0.90
C SER A 649 -17.07 22.38 2.21
N CYS A 650 -17.51 23.61 2.48
CA CYS A 650 -18.24 23.93 3.71
C CYS A 650 -19.64 23.33 3.74
N ILE A 651 -20.10 22.98 4.94
CA ILE A 651 -21.40 22.35 5.16
C ILE A 651 -22.43 23.43 5.44
N ILE A 652 -23.57 23.39 4.77
CA ILE A 652 -24.66 24.37 4.95
C ILE A 652 -25.35 24.18 6.31
N CYS A 653 -25.61 25.27 7.03
CA CYS A 653 -26.46 25.24 8.22
C CYS A 653 -27.92 25.02 7.81
N SER A 654 -28.59 24.05 8.44
CA SER A 654 -30.01 23.79 8.23
C SER A 654 -30.89 24.93 8.77
N ALA A 655 -32.16 24.93 8.36
CA ALA A 655 -33.19 25.74 9.01
C ALA A 655 -33.16 25.57 10.53
N GLY A 656 -33.53 26.62 11.27
CA GLY A 656 -33.40 26.71 12.73
C GLY A 656 -31.99 26.98 13.23
N SER A 657 -30.98 27.11 12.36
CA SER A 657 -29.61 27.48 12.76
C SER A 657 -28.98 28.46 11.78
N PHE A 658 -27.93 29.15 12.22
CA PHE A 658 -27.16 30.13 11.44
C PHE A 658 -25.66 30.00 11.71
N SER A 659 -24.83 30.64 10.88
CA SER A 659 -23.40 30.79 11.17
C SER A 659 -22.81 32.08 10.60
N LEU A 660 -21.77 32.58 11.26
CA LEU A 660 -20.93 33.66 10.75
C LEU A 660 -19.79 33.09 9.89
N ALA A 661 -19.04 33.96 9.22
CA ALA A 661 -17.88 33.55 8.44
C ALA A 661 -16.84 32.81 9.32
N ALA A 662 -16.20 31.79 8.75
CA ALA A 662 -15.23 30.91 9.41
C ALA A 662 -15.76 30.13 10.64
N ALA A 663 -17.06 29.86 10.74
CA ALA A 663 -17.62 29.11 11.86
C ALA A 663 -17.25 27.61 11.84
N GLU A 664 -16.89 27.05 13.00
CA GLU A 664 -16.70 25.60 13.17
C GLU A 664 -18.04 24.85 13.22
N SER A 665 -19.09 25.48 13.75
CA SER A 665 -20.40 24.86 14.00
C SER A 665 -21.54 25.85 13.75
N CYS A 666 -22.70 25.34 13.33
CA CYS A 666 -23.92 26.12 13.28
C CYS A 666 -24.42 26.43 14.68
N THR A 667 -24.88 27.67 14.89
CA THR A 667 -25.54 28.10 16.13
C THR A 667 -27.04 28.01 15.95
N SER A 668 -27.75 27.29 16.82
CA SER A 668 -29.21 27.25 16.79
C SER A 668 -29.80 28.65 17.07
N CYS A 669 -30.91 28.99 16.42
CA CYS A 669 -31.58 30.27 16.68
C CYS A 669 -31.92 30.42 18.17
N PRO A 670 -31.59 31.55 18.81
CA PRO A 670 -31.95 31.78 20.20
C PRO A 670 -33.49 31.83 20.36
N PRO A 671 -34.02 31.49 21.55
CA PRO A 671 -35.44 31.67 21.86
C PRO A 671 -35.93 33.07 21.50
N GLY A 672 -37.17 33.18 21.01
CA GLY A 672 -37.70 34.43 20.45
C GLY A 672 -37.32 34.70 18.99
N SER A 673 -36.54 33.83 18.33
CA SER A 673 -36.17 33.95 16.92
C SER A 673 -36.24 32.62 16.18
N PHE A 674 -36.43 32.68 14.85
CA PHE A 674 -36.52 31.52 13.97
C PHE A 674 -35.68 31.71 12.70
N ASN A 675 -35.38 30.63 12.00
CA ASN A 675 -34.81 30.69 10.65
C ASN A 675 -35.49 29.62 9.76
N PRO A 676 -36.25 30.02 8.73
CA PRO A 676 -36.94 29.08 7.84
C PRO A 676 -36.07 28.53 6.70
N TYR A 677 -34.88 29.07 6.46
CA TYR A 677 -34.05 28.72 5.30
C TYR A 677 -32.69 28.14 5.70
N ALA A 678 -32.20 27.17 4.95
CA ALA A 678 -30.80 26.75 5.09
C ALA A 678 -29.86 27.85 4.59
N GLY A 679 -28.65 27.93 5.15
CA GLY A 679 -27.60 28.84 4.68
C GLY A 679 -27.73 30.30 5.11
N GLN A 680 -28.42 30.60 6.21
CA GLN A 680 -28.56 31.97 6.72
C GLN A 680 -27.44 32.38 7.68
N SER A 681 -27.09 33.67 7.63
CA SER A 681 -26.06 34.29 8.49
C SER A 681 -26.58 34.84 9.82
N ALA A 682 -27.91 34.86 10.01
CA ALA A 682 -28.61 35.30 11.20
C ALA A 682 -29.99 34.62 11.29
N CYS A 683 -30.67 34.76 12.43
CA CYS A 683 -32.07 34.36 12.60
C CYS A 683 -32.99 35.59 12.62
N GLU A 684 -34.22 35.42 12.18
CA GLU A 684 -35.27 36.44 12.19
C GLU A 684 -35.95 36.46 13.58
N PRO A 685 -36.04 37.60 14.26
CA PRO A 685 -36.79 37.69 15.53
C PRO A 685 -38.30 37.59 15.27
N CYS A 686 -39.05 37.02 16.22
CA CYS A 686 -40.50 37.18 16.22
C CYS A 686 -40.86 38.68 16.25
N PRO A 687 -41.81 39.15 15.44
CA PRO A 687 -42.20 40.57 15.39
C PRO A 687 -42.90 41.00 16.70
N GLY A 688 -43.17 42.31 16.83
CA GLY A 688 -43.95 42.84 17.93
C GLY A 688 -45.32 42.15 18.02
N GLY A 689 -45.86 42.08 19.24
CA GLY A 689 -47.10 41.37 19.52
C GLY A 689 -46.99 39.83 19.48
N PHE A 690 -45.84 39.26 19.13
CA PHE A 690 -45.60 37.81 19.18
C PHE A 690 -44.44 37.47 20.13
N TYR A 691 -44.50 36.28 20.73
CA TYR A 691 -43.40 35.70 21.51
C TYR A 691 -42.98 34.35 20.93
N GLY A 692 -41.68 34.07 20.89
CA GLY A 692 -41.18 32.76 20.52
C GLY A 692 -41.22 31.77 21.69
N ILE A 693 -41.27 30.48 21.37
CA ILE A 693 -41.07 29.40 22.35
C ILE A 693 -39.70 29.52 23.05
N ALA A 694 -39.62 29.04 24.30
CA ALA A 694 -38.41 29.13 25.13
C ALA A 694 -37.27 28.18 24.72
N SER A 695 -37.49 27.31 23.73
CA SER A 695 -36.48 26.42 23.15
C SER A 695 -35.77 27.07 21.97
N SER A 696 -34.46 26.86 21.86
CA SER A 696 -33.68 27.25 20.69
C SER A 696 -33.99 26.39 19.46
N GLY A 697 -33.64 26.90 18.28
CA GLY A 697 -33.67 26.12 17.03
C GLY A 697 -34.94 26.21 16.19
N ALA A 698 -35.78 27.22 16.38
CA ALA A 698 -37.06 27.33 15.69
C ALA A 698 -36.93 27.50 14.16
N THR A 699 -37.69 26.72 13.39
CA THR A 699 -37.56 26.60 11.92
C THR A 699 -38.64 27.31 11.12
N SER A 700 -39.59 28.01 11.76
CA SER A 700 -40.68 28.71 11.07
C SER A 700 -41.31 29.78 11.94
N PHE A 701 -42.05 30.70 11.32
CA PHE A 701 -42.87 31.70 12.01
C PHE A 701 -43.97 31.09 12.90
N GLU A 702 -44.39 29.84 12.66
CA GLU A 702 -45.38 29.14 13.51
C GLU A 702 -44.88 28.92 14.95
N SER A 703 -43.57 29.08 15.18
CA SER A 703 -42.96 29.10 16.51
C SER A 703 -43.20 30.41 17.29
N CYS A 704 -43.61 31.48 16.60
CA CYS A 704 -44.03 32.75 17.17
C CYS A 704 -45.52 32.69 17.53
N SER A 705 -45.84 32.63 18.82
CA SER A 705 -47.20 32.67 19.34
C SER A 705 -47.65 34.11 19.55
N ALA A 706 -48.88 34.43 19.17
CA ALA A 706 -49.45 35.76 19.43
C ALA A 706 -49.60 36.01 20.94
N CYS A 707 -49.30 37.23 21.40
CA CYS A 707 -49.68 37.66 22.74
C CYS A 707 -51.21 37.60 22.90
N PRO A 708 -51.71 37.09 24.05
CA PRO A 708 -53.14 37.01 24.31
C PRO A 708 -53.78 38.40 24.43
N LEU A 709 -55.09 38.47 24.17
CA LEU A 709 -55.89 39.67 24.40
C LEU A 709 -55.67 40.19 25.83
N GLY A 710 -55.59 41.51 25.95
CA GLY A 710 -55.23 42.20 27.18
C GLY A 710 -53.73 42.42 27.38
N THR A 711 -52.86 41.81 26.56
CA THR A 711 -51.39 41.95 26.67
C THR A 711 -50.73 42.42 25.38
N ALA A 712 -49.59 43.11 25.48
CA ALA A 712 -48.80 43.58 24.36
C ALA A 712 -47.30 43.28 24.52
N SER A 713 -46.57 43.24 23.40
CA SER A 713 -45.10 43.13 23.38
C SER A 713 -44.52 44.06 22.31
N PRO A 714 -43.99 45.24 22.68
CA PRO A 714 -43.55 46.24 21.70
C PRO A 714 -42.16 45.96 21.11
N ALA A 715 -41.38 45.05 21.71
CA ALA A 715 -40.05 44.69 21.23
C ALA A 715 -40.10 43.37 20.44
N PRO A 716 -39.45 43.30 19.25
CA PRO A 716 -39.27 42.03 18.55
C PRO A 716 -38.30 41.13 19.33
N GLY A 717 -38.46 39.81 19.18
CA GLY A 717 -37.62 38.82 19.86
C GLY A 717 -38.08 38.43 21.27
N ALA A 718 -39.32 38.73 21.64
CA ALA A 718 -39.88 38.35 22.94
C ALA A 718 -39.88 36.83 23.17
N VAL A 719 -39.62 36.39 24.41
CA VAL A 719 -39.40 34.98 24.76
C VAL A 719 -40.44 34.51 25.76
N GLY A 720 -41.30 33.58 25.34
CA GLY A 720 -42.37 33.02 26.17
C GLY A 720 -43.49 34.02 26.52
N ALA A 721 -44.65 33.49 26.93
CA ALA A 721 -45.85 34.27 27.21
C ALA A 721 -45.66 35.33 28.31
N ALA A 722 -44.74 35.11 29.25
CA ALA A 722 -44.40 36.08 30.30
C ALA A 722 -43.72 37.37 29.79
N SER A 723 -43.29 37.41 28.51
CA SER A 723 -42.82 38.65 27.87
C SER A 723 -43.97 39.55 27.40
N CYS A 724 -45.20 39.03 27.29
CA CYS A 724 -46.37 39.84 27.00
C CYS A 724 -46.82 40.56 28.28
N VAL A 725 -46.85 41.89 28.25
CA VAL A 725 -47.19 42.72 29.42
C VAL A 725 -48.65 43.15 29.35
N ASP A 726 -49.37 43.06 30.46
CA ASP A 726 -50.77 43.52 30.55
C ASP A 726 -50.89 45.00 30.14
N CYS A 727 -51.91 45.33 29.36
CA CYS A 727 -52.24 46.71 29.06
C CYS A 727 -52.62 47.44 30.36
N PRO A 728 -51.96 48.56 30.69
CA PRO A 728 -52.29 49.31 31.88
C PRO A 728 -53.70 49.91 31.77
N ALA A 729 -54.27 50.30 32.91
CA ALA A 729 -55.53 51.04 32.97
C ALA A 729 -55.52 52.22 31.98
N GLY A 730 -56.63 52.40 31.28
CA GLY A 730 -56.79 53.35 30.18
C GLY A 730 -56.32 52.87 28.81
N ARG A 731 -55.88 51.61 28.67
CA ARG A 731 -55.48 51.04 27.37
C ARG A 731 -56.05 49.64 27.13
N PHE A 732 -56.24 49.28 25.86
CA PHE A 732 -56.79 47.97 25.42
C PHE A 732 -56.04 47.39 24.21
N THR A 733 -56.24 46.09 23.92
CA THR A 733 -55.55 45.40 22.80
C THR A 733 -56.31 45.35 21.49
N GLY A 734 -57.64 45.18 21.51
CA GLY A 734 -58.51 45.16 20.33
C GLY A 734 -58.45 43.87 19.51
N ASN A 735 -57.25 43.34 19.26
CA ASN A 735 -56.98 42.11 18.53
C ASN A 735 -55.91 41.26 19.26
N PHE A 736 -55.74 40.01 18.84
CA PHE A 736 -54.54 39.23 19.17
C PHE A 736 -53.31 39.85 18.51
N SER A 737 -52.12 39.59 19.06
CA SER A 737 -50.82 40.08 18.56
C SER A 737 -50.65 41.60 18.49
N THR A 738 -51.13 42.32 19.50
CA THR A 738 -50.95 43.77 19.60
C THR A 738 -49.53 44.15 20.03
N GLU A 739 -48.84 44.96 19.22
CA GLU A 739 -47.50 45.47 19.55
C GLU A 739 -47.54 46.50 20.68
N VAL A 740 -48.52 47.41 20.63
CA VAL A 740 -48.71 48.54 21.56
C VAL A 740 -50.20 48.68 21.88
N CYS A 741 -50.55 48.73 23.16
CA CYS A 741 -51.94 48.90 23.59
C CYS A 741 -52.53 50.24 23.13
N PHE A 742 -53.69 50.19 22.49
CA PHE A 742 -54.48 51.35 22.10
C PHE A 742 -55.00 52.08 23.34
N GLU A 743 -55.02 53.41 23.30
CA GLU A 743 -55.57 54.24 24.37
C GLU A 743 -57.10 54.27 24.30
N CYS A 744 -57.78 54.29 25.44
CA CYS A 744 -59.20 54.65 25.47
C CYS A 744 -59.38 56.03 24.82
N PRO A 745 -60.32 56.20 23.88
CA PRO A 745 -60.50 57.49 23.21
C PRO A 745 -61.07 58.53 24.18
N GLU A 746 -61.03 59.80 23.75
CA GLU A 746 -61.59 60.93 24.48
C GLU A 746 -63.04 60.67 24.96
N GLY A 747 -63.39 61.23 26.11
CA GLY A 747 -64.66 60.97 26.79
C GLY A 747 -64.78 59.59 27.43
N ARG A 748 -63.73 58.76 27.44
CA ARG A 748 -63.73 57.43 28.07
C ARG A 748 -62.54 57.18 28.98
N TYR A 749 -62.74 56.30 29.95
CA TYR A 749 -61.69 55.76 30.82
C TYR A 749 -61.84 54.25 31.03
N SER A 750 -60.75 53.56 31.39
CA SER A 750 -60.83 52.17 31.85
C SER A 750 -59.95 51.95 33.07
N THR A 751 -60.54 51.45 34.16
CA THR A 751 -59.79 50.98 35.34
C THR A 751 -59.32 49.53 35.20
N VAL A 752 -59.68 48.85 34.10
CA VAL A 752 -59.36 47.44 33.87
C VAL A 752 -57.93 47.32 33.35
N VAL A 753 -57.05 46.74 34.17
CA VAL A 753 -55.73 46.25 33.72
C VAL A 753 -55.96 44.98 32.89
N GLY A 754 -55.35 44.92 31.71
CA GLY A 754 -55.54 43.82 30.77
C GLY A 754 -56.78 43.97 29.87
N ALA A 755 -57.28 45.19 29.64
CA ALA A 755 -58.51 45.37 28.87
C ALA A 755 -58.39 44.82 27.43
N THR A 756 -59.37 44.03 27.01
CA THR A 756 -59.31 43.28 25.75
C THR A 756 -59.89 44.07 24.58
N THR A 757 -60.91 44.89 24.82
CA THR A 757 -61.64 45.62 23.76
C THR A 757 -61.97 47.06 24.17
N GLU A 758 -62.24 47.93 23.19
CA GLU A 758 -62.67 49.32 23.41
C GLU A 758 -63.99 49.40 24.21
N ALA A 759 -64.81 48.35 24.20
CA ALA A 759 -66.05 48.28 24.97
C ALA A 759 -65.82 48.31 26.51
N GLU A 760 -64.60 48.01 26.97
CA GLU A 760 -64.19 48.13 28.37
C GLU A 760 -63.77 49.57 28.75
N CYS A 761 -63.62 50.47 27.77
CA CYS A 761 -63.50 51.91 28.00
C CYS A 761 -64.89 52.49 28.33
N VAL A 762 -65.13 52.70 29.62
CA VAL A 762 -66.35 53.27 30.20
C VAL A 762 -66.47 54.74 29.82
N LEU A 763 -67.67 55.16 29.43
CA LEU A 763 -67.98 56.56 29.14
C LEU A 763 -67.92 57.41 30.41
N CYS A 764 -67.35 58.62 30.33
CA CYS A 764 -67.45 59.60 31.40
C CYS A 764 -68.93 59.90 31.74
N PRO A 765 -69.31 60.00 33.03
CA PRO A 765 -70.69 60.26 33.43
C PRO A 765 -71.19 61.65 33.00
N LEU A 766 -72.52 61.83 33.02
CA LEU A 766 -73.16 63.12 32.72
C LEU A 766 -72.58 64.24 33.59
N GLY A 767 -72.45 65.44 33.00
CA GLY A 767 -71.80 66.58 33.66
C GLY A 767 -70.28 66.44 33.81
N THR A 768 -69.66 65.40 33.25
CA THR A 768 -68.19 65.30 33.13
C THR A 768 -67.78 65.11 31.68
N PHE A 769 -66.52 65.40 31.35
CA PHE A 769 -65.92 65.26 30.03
C PHE A 769 -64.46 64.79 30.17
N SER A 770 -63.84 64.33 29.08
CA SER A 770 -62.38 64.15 29.05
C SER A 770 -61.83 64.40 27.65
N ASN A 771 -60.94 65.38 27.54
CA ASN A 771 -60.33 65.82 26.27
C ASN A 771 -58.99 65.13 25.96
N SER A 772 -58.66 64.06 26.69
CA SER A 772 -57.41 63.33 26.53
C SER A 772 -57.67 61.83 26.36
N SER A 773 -56.89 61.18 25.50
CA SER A 773 -56.89 59.73 25.36
C SER A 773 -56.14 59.08 26.52
N GLY A 774 -56.52 57.84 26.85
CA GLY A 774 -55.82 57.03 27.83
C GLY A 774 -56.31 57.17 29.28
N GLY A 775 -57.53 57.70 29.50
CA GLY A 775 -58.13 57.83 30.83
C GLY A 775 -58.08 56.53 31.62
N SER A 776 -57.42 56.53 32.77
CA SER A 776 -57.11 55.34 33.59
C SER A 776 -58.08 55.14 34.76
N SER A 777 -58.86 56.17 35.08
CA SER A 777 -59.73 56.23 36.24
C SER A 777 -60.88 57.22 36.03
N LEU A 778 -61.89 57.15 36.90
CA LEU A 778 -62.97 58.15 36.94
C LEU A 778 -62.46 59.57 37.24
N GLY A 779 -61.27 59.70 37.84
CA GLY A 779 -60.65 61.00 38.11
C GLY A 779 -60.15 61.72 36.85
N ASP A 780 -60.01 61.00 35.73
CA ASP A 780 -59.61 61.55 34.43
C ASP A 780 -60.81 62.11 33.63
N CYS A 781 -62.03 62.01 34.20
CA CYS A 781 -63.23 62.71 33.74
C CYS A 781 -63.41 64.02 34.52
N GLU A 782 -63.06 65.14 33.91
CA GLU A 782 -63.20 66.47 34.51
C GLU A 782 -64.67 66.89 34.57
N ALA A 783 -65.11 67.49 35.68
CA ALA A 783 -66.47 68.01 35.82
C ALA A 783 -66.64 69.31 35.01
N CYS A 784 -67.78 69.47 34.33
CA CYS A 784 -68.08 70.70 33.60
C CYS A 784 -67.99 71.91 34.54
N ALA A 785 -67.22 72.92 34.15
CA ALA A 785 -67.06 74.14 34.92
C ALA A 785 -68.41 74.89 35.05
N PRO A 786 -68.61 75.69 36.11
CA PRO A 786 -69.78 76.56 36.21
C PRO A 786 -69.92 77.43 34.96
N GLY A 787 -71.12 77.46 34.40
CA GLY A 787 -71.43 78.08 33.10
C GLY A 787 -71.45 77.11 31.92
N SER A 788 -70.99 75.86 32.09
CA SER A 788 -71.12 74.78 31.12
C SER A 788 -71.87 73.58 31.68
N PHE A 789 -72.37 72.73 30.80
CA PHE A 789 -73.06 71.49 31.11
C PHE A 789 -72.69 70.41 30.08
N ASN A 790 -72.94 69.14 30.41
CA ASN A 790 -72.89 68.05 29.42
C ASN A 790 -74.05 67.09 29.65
N SER A 791 -74.86 66.89 28.60
CA SER A 791 -76.05 66.01 28.62
C SER A 791 -75.84 64.64 27.97
N ALA A 792 -74.66 64.38 27.41
CA ALA A 792 -74.27 63.11 26.80
C ALA A 792 -73.29 62.33 27.70
N LEU A 793 -73.38 60.99 27.67
CA LEU A 793 -72.36 60.14 28.29
C LEU A 793 -71.10 60.15 27.42
N GLY A 794 -69.95 60.39 28.04
CA GLY A 794 -68.64 60.36 27.40
C GLY A 794 -68.39 61.45 26.37
N ALA A 795 -68.71 62.70 26.72
CA ALA A 795 -68.31 63.84 25.89
C ALA A 795 -66.80 64.14 26.05
N SER A 796 -66.20 64.65 24.97
CA SER A 796 -64.82 65.17 24.96
C SER A 796 -64.73 66.65 25.38
N GLU A 797 -65.86 67.36 25.47
CA GLU A 797 -65.99 68.76 25.89
C GLU A 797 -67.35 69.01 26.56
N CYS A 798 -67.53 70.17 27.20
CA CYS A 798 -68.82 70.59 27.77
C CYS A 798 -69.47 71.70 26.92
N GLU A 799 -70.78 71.62 26.75
CA GLU A 799 -71.60 72.65 26.11
C GLU A 799 -71.73 73.87 27.03
N LEU A 800 -71.60 75.08 26.48
CA LEU A 800 -71.79 76.32 27.24
C LEU A 800 -73.28 76.62 27.44
N CYS A 801 -73.66 77.17 28.60
CA CYS A 801 -74.97 77.77 28.78
C CYS A 801 -75.20 78.89 27.74
N GLU A 802 -76.33 78.86 27.04
CA GLU A 802 -76.69 79.86 26.02
C GLU A 802 -76.65 81.29 26.56
N ALA A 803 -76.41 82.26 25.66
CA ALA A 803 -76.45 83.69 25.99
C ALA A 803 -77.76 84.07 26.72
N GLY A 804 -77.63 84.89 27.77
CA GLY A 804 -78.73 85.21 28.69
C GLY A 804 -79.04 84.18 29.79
N ARG A 805 -78.32 83.05 29.84
CA ARG A 805 -78.39 82.06 30.94
C ARG A 805 -77.04 81.88 31.64
N PHE A 806 -77.08 81.41 32.88
CA PHE A 806 -75.90 81.08 33.70
C PHE A 806 -76.09 79.76 34.45
N SER A 807 -75.00 79.13 34.88
CA SER A 807 -75.04 78.00 35.83
C SER A 807 -73.92 78.16 36.87
N ASN A 808 -74.25 78.07 38.15
CA ASN A 808 -73.25 78.05 39.23
C ASN A 808 -72.83 76.61 39.61
N ALA A 809 -73.45 75.59 39.01
CA ALA A 809 -73.23 74.19 39.34
C ALA A 809 -72.01 73.63 38.60
N THR A 810 -71.03 73.15 39.37
CA THR A 810 -69.98 72.26 38.87
C THR A 810 -70.59 70.91 38.48
N GLY A 811 -70.33 70.46 37.25
CA GLY A 811 -70.84 69.18 36.75
C GLY A 811 -72.32 69.19 36.36
N ALA A 812 -72.81 70.30 35.79
CA ALA A 812 -74.19 70.39 35.32
C ALA A 812 -74.50 69.37 34.21
N VAL A 813 -75.62 68.66 34.34
CA VAL A 813 -75.95 67.49 33.50
C VAL A 813 -76.92 67.77 32.35
N ALA A 814 -77.40 69.01 32.22
CA ALA A 814 -78.35 69.40 31.17
C ALA A 814 -78.45 70.93 31.03
N SER A 815 -78.86 71.42 29.84
CA SER A 815 -79.19 72.83 29.58
C SER A 815 -80.26 73.38 30.54
N ALA A 816 -81.13 72.53 31.08
CA ALA A 816 -82.11 72.91 32.11
C ALA A 816 -81.48 73.43 33.43
N THR A 817 -80.20 73.15 33.68
CA THR A 817 -79.41 73.69 34.81
C THR A 817 -78.95 75.13 34.57
N CYS A 818 -79.04 75.63 33.33
CA CYS A 818 -78.73 77.00 32.96
C CYS A 818 -79.93 77.91 33.27
N GLU A 819 -79.91 78.54 34.44
CA GLU A 819 -80.90 79.52 34.90
C GLU A 819 -80.84 80.80 34.05
N ALA A 820 -81.96 81.47 33.82
CA ALA A 820 -81.94 82.78 33.16
C ALA A 820 -81.32 83.84 34.09
N CYS A 821 -80.55 84.79 33.53
CA CYS A 821 -80.08 85.96 34.27
C CYS A 821 -81.23 86.68 35.01
N SER A 822 -80.95 87.24 36.19
CA SER A 822 -81.95 87.94 37.00
C SER A 822 -82.67 89.06 36.22
N PRO A 823 -83.96 89.37 36.50
CA PRO A 823 -84.72 90.37 35.77
C PRO A 823 -84.00 91.72 35.63
N GLY A 824 -83.79 92.15 34.38
CA GLY A 824 -83.03 93.36 34.06
C GLY A 824 -81.53 93.14 33.87
N ARG A 825 -81.07 91.88 33.79
CA ARG A 825 -79.71 91.51 33.38
C ARG A 825 -79.72 90.59 32.14
N PHE A 826 -78.59 90.54 31.43
CA PHE A 826 -78.35 89.73 30.23
C PHE A 826 -76.86 89.32 30.17
N SER A 827 -76.50 88.32 29.35
CA SER A 827 -75.11 87.96 29.06
C SER A 827 -74.99 87.79 27.56
N ASP A 828 -74.12 88.56 26.92
CA ASP A 828 -73.95 88.55 25.45
C ASP A 828 -73.20 87.31 24.95
N GLU A 829 -72.28 86.79 25.76
CA GLU A 829 -71.51 85.58 25.47
C GLU A 829 -72.10 84.38 26.23
N PRO A 830 -72.10 83.17 25.63
CA PRO A 830 -72.45 81.94 26.32
C PRO A 830 -71.40 81.59 27.40
N GLY A 831 -71.80 80.80 28.40
CA GLY A 831 -70.88 80.27 29.41
C GLY A 831 -70.84 81.00 30.75
N ALA A 832 -71.84 81.81 31.11
CA ALA A 832 -71.84 82.57 32.36
C ALA A 832 -71.87 81.66 33.61
N SER A 833 -70.92 81.83 34.52
CA SER A 833 -70.74 80.98 35.71
C SER A 833 -71.57 81.40 36.94
N GLY A 834 -72.38 82.44 36.81
CA GLY A 834 -73.24 82.97 37.86
C GLY A 834 -73.88 84.31 37.47
N ASP A 835 -75.01 84.67 38.09
CA ASP A 835 -75.74 85.94 37.82
C ASP A 835 -74.88 87.21 38.00
N ALA A 836 -73.79 87.12 38.77
CA ALA A 836 -72.80 88.19 38.91
C ALA A 836 -72.09 88.55 37.59
N GLN A 837 -71.99 87.60 36.64
CA GLN A 837 -71.46 87.82 35.30
C GLN A 837 -72.52 88.33 34.30
N CYS A 838 -73.81 88.30 34.65
CA CYS A 838 -74.85 88.91 33.83
C CYS A 838 -74.82 90.46 33.97
N LEU A 839 -74.60 91.14 32.84
CA LEU A 839 -74.58 92.59 32.66
C LEU A 839 -75.97 93.19 32.87
N SER A 840 -76.07 94.40 33.43
CA SER A 840 -77.35 95.11 33.60
C SER A 840 -77.83 95.70 32.28
N CYS A 841 -79.10 95.50 31.91
CA CYS A 841 -79.68 96.04 30.68
C CYS A 841 -79.65 97.59 30.66
N PRO A 842 -79.10 98.24 29.62
CA PRO A 842 -79.04 99.69 29.52
C PRO A 842 -80.45 100.30 29.33
N LYS A 843 -80.79 101.32 30.13
CA LYS A 843 -82.13 101.94 30.15
C LYS A 843 -82.41 102.94 29.02
N THR A 844 -81.55 103.04 28.00
CA THR A 844 -81.64 104.03 26.92
C THR A 844 -81.03 103.49 25.61
N PRO A 845 -81.70 103.64 24.44
CA PRO A 845 -81.16 103.20 23.16
C PRO A 845 -80.14 104.21 22.59
N PRO A 846 -78.90 103.81 22.24
CA PRO A 846 -77.95 104.68 21.55
C PRO A 846 -78.07 104.57 20.01
N SER A 847 -78.11 105.72 19.35
CA SER A 847 -78.06 105.86 17.90
C SER A 847 -76.65 105.63 17.33
N LEU A 848 -76.56 104.86 16.23
CA LEU A 848 -75.43 104.85 15.28
C LEU A 848 -75.23 106.25 14.65
N PRO A 849 -74.00 106.69 14.28
CA PRO A 849 -73.41 106.19 13.03
C PRO A 849 -71.86 106.10 12.90
N ALA A 850 -71.46 105.13 12.08
CA ALA A 850 -70.40 105.20 11.05
C ALA A 850 -69.03 105.86 11.38
N ARG A 851 -68.11 105.06 11.94
CA ARG A 851 -66.74 104.88 11.41
C ARG A 851 -65.99 103.80 12.21
N PHE A 852 -65.94 102.58 11.67
CA PHE A 852 -64.78 101.67 11.64
C PHE A 852 -65.21 100.43 10.85
N ALA A 853 -64.45 100.06 9.83
CA ALA A 853 -64.82 98.96 8.93
C ALA A 853 -64.35 97.63 9.53
N PHE A 854 -65.31 96.73 9.81
CA PHE A 854 -65.03 95.31 9.88
C PHE A 854 -65.02 94.72 8.47
N GLN A 855 -63.99 93.96 8.12
CA GLN A 855 -64.15 92.92 7.12
C GLN A 855 -64.90 91.76 7.78
N ALA A 856 -66.07 91.44 7.24
CA ALA A 856 -66.77 90.19 7.51
C ALA A 856 -66.71 89.33 6.24
N GLN A 857 -66.25 88.09 6.37
CA GLN A 857 -66.37 87.07 5.33
C GLN A 857 -67.27 85.95 5.85
N GLU A 858 -68.39 85.73 5.14
CA GLU A 858 -69.18 84.48 5.09
C GLU A 858 -69.86 84.08 6.43
N LYS A 859 -71.08 83.50 6.49
CA LYS A 859 -71.97 82.86 5.51
C LYS A 859 -73.40 82.75 6.14
N PRO A 860 -74.34 81.90 5.69
CA PRO A 860 -75.24 82.05 4.54
C PRO A 860 -76.74 82.22 4.93
N GLU A 861 -77.56 82.46 3.91
CA GLU A 861 -78.93 81.98 3.66
C GLU A 861 -79.84 81.52 4.82
N GLY A 862 -81.07 82.08 4.87
CA GLY A 862 -82.23 81.32 5.39
C GLY A 862 -83.16 81.99 6.39
N CYS A 863 -83.67 83.21 6.12
CA CYS A 863 -84.96 83.59 6.71
C CYS A 863 -85.76 84.48 5.75
N ASP A 864 -87.08 84.26 5.73
CA ASP A 864 -87.91 84.55 4.56
C ASP A 864 -88.45 85.99 4.50
N SER A 865 -88.84 86.36 3.30
CA SER A 865 -89.48 87.59 2.89
C SER A 865 -90.81 87.88 3.61
N GLN A 866 -90.87 89.02 4.32
CA GLN A 866 -92.03 89.92 4.32
C GLN A 866 -91.79 91.21 5.11
N CYS A 867 -91.44 92.29 4.41
CA CYS A 867 -92.05 93.61 4.62
C CYS A 867 -91.64 94.56 3.49
N ARG A 868 -92.60 94.92 2.62
CA ARG A 868 -92.42 95.98 1.62
C ARG A 868 -92.30 97.33 2.32
N ARG A 869 -91.41 98.20 1.85
CA ARG A 869 -91.67 99.65 1.93
C ARG A 869 -92.83 100.00 0.99
N PRO A 870 -93.65 100.97 1.37
CA PRO A 870 -93.69 102.20 0.59
C PRO A 870 -93.28 103.41 1.45
N ASP A 871 -92.86 104.48 0.80
CA ASP A 871 -92.39 105.70 1.43
C ASP A 871 -93.57 106.60 1.87
N GLU A 872 -93.59 107.00 3.15
CA GLU A 872 -93.88 108.36 3.66
C GLU A 872 -93.57 108.44 5.18
#